data_AF-A0A7V8XJV0-F1
#
_entry.id   AF-A0A7V8XJV0-F1
#
_cell.length_a   1.000
_cell.length_b   1.000
_cell.length_c   1.000
_cell.angle_alpha   90.00
_cell.angle_beta   90.00
_cell.angle_gamma   90.00
#
_symmetry.space_group_name_H-M   'P 1'
#
loop_
_entity.id
_entity.type
_entity.pdbx_description
1 polymer ?
#
loop_
_entity_poly.entity_id
_entity_poly.type
_entity_poly.pdbx_seq_one_letter_code
_entity_poly.pdbx_strand_id
1 'polypeptide(L)'
;MEPLRHAGVALPARWVLAENLDGGSAANVARSFAEQQAELLGLSEVSVDRLRVTADSRLIGSAAHAVVLRQSFDGLPAAEGGLLVVAVQGDDIVYASSSLTRDAGLATEPVLSAAEAWARAAGDVGLSGSVVNVLATRKGAGWTLLAVGGLSDPQRARLVAVPTPSRGVRPAWETLVLDQRATVPRAFTHFVDAATGEILIRRDLVEQSHPSAATFNGAVPPTDGACAPDNGPWTVSSGESIGSVAVAVEATLTTNDSVIQLVRNGAVVASQDTGASPEALAYNPVDSGAGTYFVRVCDFSDGAGWDAPTTYTGEIAFTPATVDGDFPYPPKWKVFPSTPLIGGDAFPWNYPSTDNRETWCWDSTVGSPPTNLAECDREMQNSASRAPWDYSYRVGAPTFTTVGNNAQASEGWSNFRAPGPTAYRPVSLRRDYSYPWTNTWHKSNCFTPFVPGQSHDIDAATTNLFAMHNRMHDWSYHLGFNEARWNAQESNLGNGGPGTLENDPVLGNAQAGALAGGFPAYNGRDNANMTSLPDGAPPITNMYLWQPIAGTFYAPCVDGDFDMSVIAHEYGHLIENRMIGKGGNRAGHHAGAMGESSGDLLAVEYLNEYGFVPVSGENPFAVGGYVTGDGQRGIRNYGMNFPRTGPFPAPSSLPRTDPLNFSNMGYDLTGPQVHADGEIWSATNYDIRQALVQKYSGGDRATQVACAEGKQQASQCPGNRRWIQIMFDAYLLMPTAPSMLQARDAYLAADRMRFGGANQAELWNAFAQRGFGEGAFSSNTLADTDSDPKPDFASPLHEEATVTFEAEDAVTGAPVPARVFVGTFEARTSPVADTDPATSAPAPGADNLDATAAFVAGTYDFVGRAAGYGHFRFTQALAAAERKTVKLVLRPNVASAVSGAAASGDGVRHGQLIDDTEATNWERTGAVPNVAGSTVVVDLAGGSQVF
;
A
#
# COMPACT_ATOMS: atom_id res chain seq x y z
N MET A 1 6.39 -9.60 21.17
CA MET A 1 6.22 -11.05 21.43
C MET A 1 7.55 -11.75 21.74
N GLU A 2 8.71 -11.07 21.71
CA GLU A 2 9.98 -11.73 22.09
C GLU A 2 9.98 -12.38 23.48
N PRO A 3 9.27 -11.89 24.52
CA PRO A 3 9.18 -12.57 25.81
C PRO A 3 8.62 -14.00 25.75
N LEU A 4 7.87 -14.36 24.69
CA LEU A 4 7.38 -15.72 24.48
C LEU A 4 8.47 -16.66 23.92
N ARG A 5 9.43 -16.14 23.14
CA ARG A 5 10.57 -16.94 22.63
C ARG A 5 11.65 -17.10 23.70
N HIS A 6 11.99 -16.04 24.44
CA HIS A 6 13.00 -16.10 25.50
C HIS A 6 12.60 -16.91 26.74
N ALA A 7 11.34 -17.34 26.86
CA ALA A 7 10.87 -18.18 27.96
C ALA A 7 11.31 -19.66 27.87
N GLY A 8 11.95 -20.09 26.78
CA GLY A 8 12.44 -21.47 26.61
C GLY A 8 11.33 -22.51 26.41
N VAL A 9 10.10 -22.08 26.15
CA VAL A 9 8.98 -22.97 25.82
C VAL A 9 9.13 -23.39 24.36
N ALA A 10 9.78 -24.53 24.13
CA ALA A 10 9.73 -25.21 22.83
C ALA A 10 8.26 -25.45 22.45
N LEU A 11 7.85 -25.02 21.26
CA LEU A 11 6.48 -25.18 20.80
C LEU A 11 6.13 -26.68 20.77
N PRO A 12 5.08 -27.13 21.47
CA PRO A 12 4.76 -28.55 21.54
C PRO A 12 4.41 -29.06 20.15
N ALA A 13 4.68 -30.35 19.89
CA ALA A 13 4.60 -31.02 18.58
C ALA A 13 3.20 -31.10 17.93
N ARG A 14 2.26 -30.24 18.35
CA ARG A 14 0.93 -30.03 17.79
C ARG A 14 0.66 -28.59 17.36
N TRP A 15 1.49 -27.60 17.70
CA TRP A 15 1.28 -26.19 17.30
C TRP A 15 -0.14 -25.68 17.63
N VAL A 16 -0.48 -25.75 18.92
CA VAL A 16 -1.71 -25.21 19.53
C VAL A 16 -1.31 -24.63 20.90
N LEU A 17 -1.83 -23.45 21.25
CA LEU A 17 -1.52 -22.73 22.50
C LEU A 17 -2.45 -23.13 23.66
N ALA A 18 -3.70 -23.51 23.38
CA ALA A 18 -4.65 -24.08 24.33
C ALA A 18 -5.64 -24.98 23.57
N GLU A 19 -5.98 -26.16 24.12
CA GLU A 19 -6.95 -27.11 23.54
C GLU A 19 -8.21 -27.19 24.43
N ASN A 20 -9.39 -27.42 23.82
CA ASN A 20 -10.69 -27.69 24.50
C ASN A 20 -11.18 -26.58 25.48
N LEU A 21 -11.23 -25.32 25.05
CA LEU A 21 -11.76 -24.22 25.88
C LEU A 21 -13.30 -24.12 25.81
N ASP A 22 -13.97 -24.19 26.97
CA ASP A 22 -15.41 -23.97 27.06
C ASP A 22 -15.80 -22.54 26.62
N GLY A 23 -16.68 -22.42 25.62
CA GLY A 23 -17.18 -21.11 25.18
C GLY A 23 -18.41 -21.10 24.28
N GLY A 24 -18.56 -22.07 23.38
CA GLY A 24 -19.72 -22.18 22.47
C GLY A 24 -19.81 -21.08 21.38
N SER A 25 -18.86 -20.15 21.34
CA SER A 25 -18.63 -19.19 20.26
C SER A 25 -17.15 -18.79 20.24
N ALA A 26 -16.60 -18.45 19.07
CA ALA A 26 -15.18 -18.10 18.95
C ALA A 26 -14.79 -16.92 19.87
N ALA A 27 -15.66 -15.91 19.95
CA ALA A 27 -15.54 -14.79 20.87
C ALA A 27 -15.41 -15.19 22.36
N ASN A 28 -16.12 -16.24 22.80
CA ASN A 28 -16.04 -16.74 24.17
C ASN A 28 -14.79 -17.60 24.39
N VAL A 29 -14.42 -18.44 23.42
CA VAL A 29 -13.18 -19.25 23.44
C VAL A 29 -11.95 -18.34 23.54
N ALA A 30 -11.90 -17.25 22.75
CA ALA A 30 -10.85 -16.24 22.82
C ALA A 30 -10.83 -15.47 24.16
N ARG A 31 -11.99 -15.30 24.82
CA ARG A 31 -12.06 -14.74 26.17
C ARG A 31 -11.53 -15.72 27.22
N SER A 32 -11.93 -17.00 27.18
CA SER A 32 -11.42 -18.02 28.10
C SER A 32 -9.90 -18.18 28.00
N PHE A 33 -9.34 -18.04 26.79
CA PHE A 33 -7.89 -17.95 26.61
C PHE A 33 -7.27 -16.74 27.33
N ALA A 34 -7.86 -15.55 27.21
CA ALA A 34 -7.39 -14.35 27.90
C ALA A 34 -7.52 -14.44 29.43
N GLU A 35 -8.53 -15.16 29.93
CA GLU A 35 -8.71 -15.46 31.36
C GLU A 35 -7.63 -16.41 31.88
N GLN A 36 -7.40 -17.54 31.19
CA GLN A 36 -6.38 -18.52 31.55
C GLN A 36 -4.94 -17.98 31.42
N GLN A 37 -4.69 -17.09 30.47
CA GLN A 37 -3.39 -16.46 30.23
C GLN A 37 -3.25 -15.07 30.88
N ALA A 38 -4.14 -14.70 31.83
CA ALA A 38 -4.16 -13.37 32.42
C ALA A 38 -2.79 -12.93 32.99
N GLU A 39 -2.09 -13.79 33.73
CA GLU A 39 -0.74 -13.49 34.26
C GLU A 39 0.29 -13.25 33.16
N LEU A 40 0.26 -14.04 32.08
CA LEU A 40 1.16 -13.92 30.92
C LEU A 40 0.91 -12.61 30.15
N LEU A 41 -0.36 -12.27 29.93
CA LEU A 41 -0.79 -10.99 29.38
C LEU A 41 -0.57 -9.82 30.36
N GLY A 42 -0.27 -10.12 31.64
CA GLY A 42 -0.10 -9.17 32.72
C GLY A 42 -1.37 -8.39 33.08
N LEU A 43 -2.53 -9.04 32.95
CA LEU A 43 -3.85 -8.51 33.29
C LEU A 43 -4.39 -9.14 34.59
N SER A 44 -5.29 -8.43 35.27
CA SER A 44 -6.20 -9.03 36.25
C SER A 44 -7.50 -9.53 35.60
N GLU A 45 -8.21 -10.41 36.30
CA GLU A 45 -9.57 -10.88 35.99
C GLU A 45 -10.51 -9.72 35.58
N VAL A 46 -10.49 -8.61 36.34
CA VAL A 46 -11.28 -7.39 36.08
C VAL A 46 -10.88 -6.70 34.76
N SER A 47 -9.62 -6.75 34.36
CA SER A 47 -9.16 -6.22 33.06
C SER A 47 -9.47 -7.14 31.89
N VAL A 48 -9.50 -8.47 32.11
CA VAL A 48 -9.99 -9.42 31.11
C VAL A 48 -11.49 -9.22 30.85
N ASP A 49 -12.28 -9.03 31.92
CA ASP A 49 -13.69 -8.61 31.85
C ASP A 49 -13.90 -7.28 31.10
N ARG A 50 -12.91 -6.37 31.14
CA ARG A 50 -12.90 -5.10 30.39
C ARG A 50 -12.49 -5.23 28.92
N LEU A 51 -11.96 -6.38 28.47
CA LEU A 51 -11.72 -6.62 27.04
C LEU A 51 -13.03 -6.62 26.25
N ARG A 52 -13.06 -5.97 25.09
CA ARG A 52 -14.23 -5.88 24.20
C ARG A 52 -13.90 -6.53 22.87
N VAL A 53 -14.78 -7.43 22.41
CA VAL A 53 -14.67 -7.99 21.05
C VAL A 53 -14.95 -6.85 20.07
N THR A 54 -13.98 -6.54 19.21
CA THR A 54 -14.08 -5.52 18.16
C THR A 54 -14.18 -6.12 16.76
N ALA A 55 -13.79 -7.39 16.59
CA ALA A 55 -14.07 -8.18 15.40
C ALA A 55 -14.15 -9.68 15.76
N ASP A 56 -14.96 -10.43 15.03
CA ASP A 56 -15.00 -11.90 15.04
C ASP A 56 -14.98 -12.39 13.57
N SER A 57 -13.79 -12.34 12.97
CA SER A 57 -13.59 -12.51 11.54
C SER A 57 -13.36 -13.98 11.19
N ARG A 58 -14.44 -14.72 10.94
CA ARG A 58 -14.39 -16.07 10.36
C ARG A 58 -13.52 -16.10 9.09
N LEU A 59 -12.67 -17.10 8.90
CA LEU A 59 -11.88 -17.26 7.68
C LEU A 59 -12.77 -17.78 6.53
N ILE A 60 -12.65 -17.21 5.32
CA ILE A 60 -13.56 -17.52 4.21
C ILE A 60 -13.47 -18.99 3.78
N GLY A 61 -14.61 -19.68 3.66
CA GLY A 61 -14.67 -21.11 3.35
C GLY A 61 -14.17 -22.05 4.46
N SER A 62 -13.79 -21.54 5.64
CA SER A 62 -13.32 -22.33 6.79
C SER A 62 -14.31 -22.28 7.96
N ALA A 63 -14.01 -23.01 9.04
CA ALA A 63 -14.70 -22.94 10.34
C ALA A 63 -13.83 -22.26 11.42
N ALA A 64 -12.61 -21.84 11.11
CA ALA A 64 -11.73 -21.10 12.01
C ALA A 64 -12.00 -19.58 11.95
N HIS A 65 -11.62 -18.86 13.00
CA HIS A 65 -11.94 -17.45 13.25
C HIS A 65 -10.74 -16.65 13.75
N ALA A 66 -10.59 -15.41 13.29
CA ALA A 66 -9.70 -14.41 13.86
C ALA A 66 -10.51 -13.45 14.75
N VAL A 67 -10.41 -13.61 16.07
CA VAL A 67 -11.11 -12.78 17.05
C VAL A 67 -10.20 -11.64 17.49
N VAL A 68 -10.68 -10.40 17.44
CA VAL A 68 -9.92 -9.23 17.92
C VAL A 68 -10.58 -8.70 19.19
N LEU A 69 -9.85 -8.81 20.30
CA LEU A 69 -10.19 -8.22 21.60
C LEU A 69 -9.42 -6.91 21.77
N ARG A 70 -10.12 -5.81 22.07
CA ARG A 70 -9.53 -4.51 22.42
C ARG A 70 -9.63 -4.24 23.92
N GLN A 71 -8.53 -3.77 24.49
CA GLN A 71 -8.42 -3.34 25.89
C GLN A 71 -9.20 -2.05 26.13
N SER A 72 -9.75 -1.88 27.33
CA SER A 72 -10.32 -0.61 27.76
C SER A 72 -9.84 -0.21 29.15
N PHE A 73 -9.51 1.07 29.28
CA PHE A 73 -8.98 1.69 30.48
C PHE A 73 -10.03 2.66 31.01
N ASP A 74 -10.68 2.24 32.10
CA ASP A 74 -11.75 2.98 32.80
C ASP A 74 -12.86 3.48 31.87
N GLY A 75 -13.18 2.68 30.84
CA GLY A 75 -14.22 2.92 29.84
C GLY A 75 -13.71 3.46 28.51
N LEU A 76 -12.47 3.95 28.42
CA LEU A 76 -11.85 4.42 27.17
C LEU A 76 -11.22 3.25 26.42
N PRO A 77 -11.49 3.06 25.11
CA PRO A 77 -10.82 2.04 24.32
C PRO A 77 -9.34 2.40 24.13
N ALA A 78 -8.47 1.39 24.13
CA ALA A 78 -7.09 1.57 23.72
C ALA A 78 -7.01 1.95 22.23
N ALA A 79 -6.27 3.01 21.94
CA ALA A 79 -6.07 3.54 20.58
C ALA A 79 -4.83 2.93 19.92
N GLU A 80 -3.73 2.90 20.67
CA GLU A 80 -2.42 2.46 20.23
C GLU A 80 -1.99 1.21 20.99
N GLY A 81 -1.65 0.15 20.26
CA GLY A 81 -1.60 -1.19 20.81
C GLY A 81 -2.94 -1.60 21.41
N GLY A 82 -2.91 -2.22 22.59
CA GLY A 82 -4.12 -2.59 23.34
C GLY A 82 -5.01 -3.61 22.63
N LEU A 83 -4.47 -4.39 21.70
CA LEU A 83 -5.17 -5.45 20.99
C LEU A 83 -4.63 -6.82 21.39
N LEU A 84 -5.53 -7.80 21.45
CA LEU A 84 -5.25 -9.23 21.49
C LEU A 84 -6.00 -9.86 20.32
N VAL A 85 -5.26 -10.29 19.30
CA VAL A 85 -5.80 -11.05 18.17
C VAL A 85 -5.63 -12.54 18.47
N VAL A 86 -6.69 -13.32 18.35
CA VAL A 86 -6.72 -14.74 18.70
C VAL A 86 -7.21 -15.57 17.53
N ALA A 87 -6.40 -16.54 17.10
CA ALA A 87 -6.74 -17.55 16.12
C ALA A 87 -7.48 -18.71 16.79
N VAL A 88 -8.80 -18.77 16.60
CA VAL A 88 -9.68 -19.79 17.16
C VAL A 88 -10.03 -20.84 16.10
N GLN A 89 -9.91 -22.12 16.43
CA GLN A 89 -10.27 -23.24 15.56
C GLN A 89 -11.14 -24.24 16.32
N GLY A 90 -12.46 -24.07 16.24
CA GLY A 90 -13.38 -24.76 17.15
C GLY A 90 -13.21 -24.23 18.57
N ASP A 91 -12.87 -25.11 19.50
CA ASP A 91 -12.62 -24.79 20.91
C ASP A 91 -11.10 -24.65 21.22
N ASP A 92 -10.24 -24.73 20.19
CA ASP A 92 -8.78 -24.66 20.31
C ASP A 92 -8.22 -23.27 19.89
N ILE A 93 -7.08 -22.87 20.49
CA ILE A 93 -6.34 -21.65 20.16
C ILE A 93 -5.07 -21.99 19.41
N VAL A 94 -5.00 -21.65 18.13
CA VAL A 94 -3.85 -21.95 17.26
C VAL A 94 -2.71 -20.94 17.47
N TYR A 95 -3.05 -19.67 17.69
CA TYR A 95 -2.11 -18.55 17.72
C TYR A 95 -2.76 -17.36 18.46
N ALA A 96 -1.94 -16.51 19.07
CA ALA A 96 -2.39 -15.23 19.58
C ALA A 96 -1.29 -14.18 19.41
N SER A 97 -1.64 -12.99 18.92
CA SER A 97 -0.75 -11.82 18.91
C SER A 97 -1.29 -10.75 19.85
N SER A 98 -0.40 -10.13 20.62
CA SER A 98 -0.79 -9.18 21.67
C SER A 98 0.07 -7.92 21.65
N SER A 99 -0.61 -6.79 21.68
CA SER A 99 -0.10 -5.45 21.98
C SER A 99 -0.75 -4.86 23.25
N LEU A 100 -1.40 -5.71 24.05
CA LEU A 100 -1.97 -5.34 25.35
C LEU A 100 -0.91 -4.71 26.26
N THR A 101 -1.33 -3.71 27.03
CA THR A 101 -0.52 -3.16 28.12
C THR A 101 -0.88 -3.85 29.42
N ARG A 102 0.11 -4.05 30.31
CA ARG A 102 -0.11 -4.61 31.64
C ARG A 102 -1.09 -3.78 32.47
N ASP A 103 -1.66 -4.42 33.49
CA ASP A 103 -2.72 -3.89 34.34
C ASP A 103 -2.41 -2.49 34.88
N ALA A 104 -3.24 -1.53 34.48
CA ALA A 104 -3.15 -0.13 34.85
C ALA A 104 -4.55 0.50 34.79
N GLY A 105 -4.80 1.51 35.62
CA GLY A 105 -5.87 2.48 35.38
C GLY A 105 -5.34 3.65 34.54
N LEU A 106 -6.20 4.62 34.24
CA LEU A 106 -5.76 5.91 33.70
C LEU A 106 -4.87 6.63 34.72
N ALA A 107 -3.66 7.04 34.30
CA ALA A 107 -2.67 7.69 35.16
C ALA A 107 -3.00 9.16 35.49
N THR A 108 -3.96 9.74 34.76
CA THR A 108 -4.48 11.11 34.91
C THR A 108 -5.93 11.17 34.43
N GLU A 109 -6.73 12.09 34.95
CA GLU A 109 -8.06 12.39 34.42
C GLU A 109 -8.01 13.27 33.15
N PRO A 110 -8.93 13.09 32.18
CA PRO A 110 -9.03 13.98 31.03
C PRO A 110 -9.65 15.34 31.43
N VAL A 111 -8.88 16.43 31.29
CA VAL A 111 -9.34 17.80 31.56
C VAL A 111 -9.48 18.67 30.31
N LEU A 112 -8.85 18.30 29.19
CA LEU A 112 -9.03 18.99 27.90
C LEU A 112 -10.24 18.48 27.15
N SER A 113 -10.98 19.40 26.52
CA SER A 113 -12.02 19.07 25.55
C SER A 113 -11.44 18.62 24.20
N ALA A 114 -12.30 17.98 23.40
CA ALA A 114 -12.02 17.61 22.00
C ALA A 114 -11.46 18.79 21.17
N ALA A 115 -12.00 19.99 21.38
CA ALA A 115 -11.62 21.21 20.67
C ALA A 115 -10.22 21.69 21.08
N GLU A 116 -9.93 21.75 22.38
CA GLU A 116 -8.62 22.18 22.90
C GLU A 116 -7.49 21.20 22.57
N ALA A 117 -7.81 19.90 22.52
CA ALA A 117 -6.85 18.87 22.14
C ALA A 117 -6.56 18.90 20.63
N TRP A 118 -7.60 18.96 19.79
CA TRP A 118 -7.42 19.14 18.34
C TRP A 118 -6.67 20.43 18.01
N ALA A 119 -6.95 21.53 18.73
CA ALA A 119 -6.24 22.80 18.56
C ALA A 119 -4.72 22.71 18.80
N ARG A 120 -4.28 21.78 19.66
CA ARG A 120 -2.86 21.51 19.92
C ARG A 120 -2.23 20.62 18.85
N ALA A 121 -2.97 19.62 18.36
CA ALA A 121 -2.56 18.82 17.20
C ALA A 121 -2.38 19.70 15.95
N ALA A 122 -3.32 20.63 15.71
CA ALA A 122 -3.21 21.63 14.65
C ALA A 122 -1.93 22.47 14.80
N GLY A 123 -1.65 22.96 16.01
CA GLY A 123 -0.43 23.72 16.32
C GLY A 123 0.87 22.95 16.04
N ASP A 124 0.90 21.65 16.31
CA ASP A 124 2.07 20.77 16.10
C ASP A 124 2.42 20.56 14.61
N VAL A 125 1.43 20.63 13.72
CA VAL A 125 1.62 20.68 12.25
C VAL A 125 1.60 22.11 11.69
N GLY A 126 1.85 23.11 12.54
CA GLY A 126 2.07 24.50 12.17
C GLY A 126 0.82 25.37 12.00
N LEU A 127 -0.37 24.83 12.21
CA LEU A 127 -1.65 25.56 12.17
C LEU A 127 -1.89 26.22 13.52
N SER A 128 -1.54 27.50 13.65
CA SER A 128 -1.46 28.18 14.96
C SER A 128 -2.19 29.54 14.98
N GLY A 129 -2.62 29.95 16.18
CA GLY A 129 -3.09 31.31 16.47
C GLY A 129 -4.43 31.68 15.82
N SER A 130 -4.42 32.04 14.55
CA SER A 130 -5.56 32.59 13.80
C SER A 130 -6.41 31.54 13.07
N VAL A 131 -5.82 30.39 12.73
CA VAL A 131 -6.47 29.28 11.96
C VAL A 131 -7.17 28.27 12.89
N VAL A 132 -7.14 28.51 14.21
CA VAL A 132 -7.48 27.51 15.24
C VAL A 132 -8.73 27.91 16.03
N ASN A 133 -9.76 28.37 15.32
CA ASN A 133 -11.03 28.81 15.90
C ASN A 133 -12.10 27.72 15.73
N VAL A 134 -12.32 26.89 16.76
CA VAL A 134 -13.34 25.82 16.71
C VAL A 134 -14.74 26.42 16.87
N LEU A 135 -15.45 26.57 15.74
CA LEU A 135 -16.73 27.28 15.62
C LEU A 135 -17.91 26.46 16.16
N ALA A 136 -17.91 25.15 15.94
CA ALA A 136 -18.99 24.25 16.33
C ALA A 136 -18.47 22.83 16.57
N THR A 137 -19.20 22.06 17.39
CA THR A 137 -18.89 20.64 17.66
C THR A 137 -20.15 19.78 17.62
N ARG A 138 -20.03 18.54 17.13
CA ARG A 138 -21.15 17.56 17.08
C ARG A 138 -20.63 16.17 17.42
N LYS A 139 -21.32 15.44 18.29
CA LYS A 139 -20.99 14.04 18.64
C LYS A 139 -21.82 13.04 17.84
N GLY A 140 -21.20 11.93 17.42
CA GLY A 140 -21.84 10.84 16.70
C GLY A 140 -20.87 9.69 16.40
N ALA A 141 -21.35 8.45 16.35
CA ALA A 141 -20.56 7.25 16.03
C ALA A 141 -19.21 7.12 16.79
N GLY A 142 -19.18 7.51 18.06
CA GLY A 142 -17.97 7.48 18.90
C GLY A 142 -16.98 8.65 18.70
N TRP A 143 -17.23 9.53 17.73
CA TRP A 143 -16.39 10.70 17.43
C TRP A 143 -17.07 12.02 17.84
N THR A 144 -16.23 13.04 18.07
CA THR A 144 -16.62 14.46 18.05
C THR A 144 -16.12 15.06 16.74
N LEU A 145 -17.04 15.48 15.89
CA LEU A 145 -16.78 16.31 14.72
C LEU A 145 -16.62 17.76 15.18
N LEU A 146 -15.64 18.47 14.62
CA LEU A 146 -15.30 19.85 14.93
C LEU A 146 -15.30 20.65 13.62
N ALA A 147 -15.99 21.78 13.57
CA ALA A 147 -15.88 22.75 12.49
C ALA A 147 -14.90 23.85 12.91
N VAL A 148 -13.92 24.19 12.07
CA VAL A 148 -12.81 25.08 12.45
C VAL A 148 -12.62 26.17 11.40
N GLY A 149 -12.67 27.44 11.84
CA GLY A 149 -12.49 28.60 10.96
C GLY A 149 -11.10 28.62 10.34
N GLY A 150 -11.03 28.42 9.02
CA GLY A 150 -9.81 28.36 8.22
C GLY A 150 -9.58 27.00 7.54
N LEU A 151 -10.22 25.92 7.99
CA LEU A 151 -10.10 24.58 7.41
C LEU A 151 -11.44 24.11 6.84
N SER A 152 -11.41 23.58 5.61
CA SER A 152 -12.60 23.08 4.90
C SER A 152 -13.13 21.75 5.43
N ASP A 153 -12.24 20.89 5.92
CA ASP A 153 -12.56 19.52 6.30
C ASP A 153 -13.22 19.41 7.68
N PRO A 154 -14.19 18.49 7.86
CA PRO A 154 -14.78 18.20 9.16
C PRO A 154 -13.78 17.43 10.04
N GLN A 155 -13.00 18.21 10.79
CA GLN A 155 -12.00 17.76 11.76
C GLN A 155 -12.62 16.78 12.77
N ARG A 156 -11.85 15.79 13.23
CA ARG A 156 -12.37 14.72 14.11
C ARG A 156 -11.54 14.58 15.38
N ALA A 157 -12.19 14.29 16.50
CA ALA A 157 -11.57 13.99 17.78
C ALA A 157 -12.37 12.96 18.58
N ARG A 158 -11.76 11.85 19.02
CA ARG A 158 -12.38 10.90 19.97
C ARG A 158 -11.48 10.67 21.18
N LEU A 159 -12.09 10.48 22.36
CA LEU A 159 -11.37 10.22 23.60
C LEU A 159 -11.06 8.72 23.71
N VAL A 160 -9.79 8.41 23.92
CA VAL A 160 -9.20 7.07 23.89
C VAL A 160 -8.16 6.94 25.00
N ALA A 161 -7.60 5.74 25.18
CA ALA A 161 -6.46 5.50 26.04
C ALA A 161 -5.20 5.21 25.21
N VAL A 162 -4.08 5.85 25.56
CA VAL A 162 -2.76 5.63 24.95
C VAL A 162 -1.79 5.19 26.05
N PRO A 163 -1.37 3.92 26.05
CA PRO A 163 -0.26 3.44 26.86
C PRO A 163 1.03 4.21 26.53
N THR A 164 1.82 4.54 27.56
CA THR A 164 3.15 5.16 27.38
C THR A 164 4.23 4.38 28.14
N PRO A 165 5.46 4.25 27.62
CA PRO A 165 6.49 3.39 28.23
C PRO A 165 6.90 3.77 29.67
N SER A 166 6.75 5.04 30.05
CA SER A 166 7.29 5.58 31.31
C SER A 166 6.30 6.42 32.13
N ARG A 167 5.09 6.69 31.63
CA ARG A 167 4.11 7.60 32.28
C ARG A 167 2.74 6.96 32.53
N GLY A 168 2.68 5.63 32.45
CA GLY A 168 1.44 4.85 32.57
C GLY A 168 0.53 5.00 31.35
N VAL A 169 -0.74 4.60 31.50
CA VAL A 169 -1.74 4.76 30.46
C VAL A 169 -2.38 6.14 30.58
N ARG A 170 -2.34 6.91 29.50
CA ARG A 170 -2.81 8.29 29.45
C ARG A 170 -4.17 8.32 28.73
N PRO A 171 -5.19 9.04 29.23
CA PRO A 171 -6.30 9.42 28.38
C PRO A 171 -5.76 10.36 27.31
N ALA A 172 -6.16 10.18 26.07
CA ALA A 172 -5.74 11.00 24.94
C ALA A 172 -6.91 11.26 24.01
N TRP A 173 -6.88 12.38 23.30
CA TRP A 173 -7.73 12.60 22.14
C TRP A 173 -7.00 12.09 20.89
N GLU A 174 -7.54 11.07 20.26
CA GLU A 174 -7.21 10.74 18.87
C GLU A 174 -7.86 11.79 17.98
N THR A 175 -7.04 12.60 17.32
CA THR A 175 -7.48 13.75 16.53
C THR A 175 -7.00 13.64 15.10
N LEU A 176 -7.92 13.76 14.15
CA LEU A 176 -7.61 13.89 12.73
C LEU A 176 -7.55 15.38 12.38
N VAL A 177 -6.35 15.86 12.03
CA VAL A 177 -6.08 17.23 11.57
C VAL A 177 -6.00 17.19 10.05
N LEU A 178 -6.98 17.78 9.37
CA LEU A 178 -7.08 17.81 7.91
C LEU A 178 -6.96 19.27 7.42
N ASP A 179 -5.99 19.52 6.56
CA ASP A 179 -5.79 20.82 5.89
C ASP A 179 -5.44 20.58 4.42
N GLN A 180 -6.49 20.51 3.60
CA GLN A 180 -6.38 20.43 2.14
C GLN A 180 -6.09 21.80 1.49
N ARG A 181 -5.99 22.90 2.27
CA ARG A 181 -5.76 24.27 1.77
C ARG A 181 -4.29 24.70 1.80
N ALA A 182 -3.40 23.92 2.43
CA ALA A 182 -1.95 24.13 2.39
C ALA A 182 -1.32 23.79 1.02
N THR A 183 -0.21 24.46 0.68
CA THR A 183 0.58 24.25 -0.56
C THR A 183 1.17 22.85 -0.72
N VAL A 184 1.31 22.11 0.38
CA VAL A 184 1.34 20.64 0.39
C VAL A 184 0.20 20.24 1.32
N PRO A 185 -0.85 19.54 0.82
CA PRO A 185 -2.02 19.22 1.61
C PRO A 185 -1.67 18.25 2.76
N ARG A 186 -2.38 18.37 3.89
CA ARG A 186 -2.04 17.74 5.18
C ARG A 186 -3.20 16.95 5.75
N ALA A 187 -2.91 15.77 6.28
CA ALA A 187 -3.86 14.94 7.00
C ALA A 187 -3.07 14.15 8.03
N PHE A 188 -3.31 14.43 9.31
CA PHE A 188 -2.52 13.85 10.39
C PHE A 188 -3.39 13.30 11.50
N THR A 189 -3.27 12.00 11.79
CA THR A 189 -3.75 11.46 13.06
C THR A 189 -2.72 11.79 14.13
N HIS A 190 -3.13 12.54 15.13
CA HIS A 190 -2.38 12.76 16.37
C HIS A 190 -3.08 12.08 17.53
N PHE A 191 -2.31 11.80 18.59
CA PHE A 191 -2.85 11.43 19.89
C PHE A 191 -2.37 12.46 20.92
N VAL A 192 -3.29 13.29 21.38
CA VAL A 192 -3.01 14.43 22.26
C VAL A 192 -3.41 14.09 23.69
N ASP A 193 -2.46 14.15 24.62
CA ASP A 193 -2.68 13.86 26.03
C ASP A 193 -3.84 14.68 26.59
N ALA A 194 -4.89 14.04 27.09
CA ALA A 194 -6.10 14.74 27.52
C ALA A 194 -5.94 15.46 28.87
N ALA A 195 -4.81 15.30 29.57
CA ALA A 195 -4.52 15.96 30.83
C ALA A 195 -3.56 17.17 30.70
N THR A 196 -2.52 17.06 29.86
CA THR A 196 -1.52 18.13 29.64
C THR A 196 -1.63 18.80 28.27
N GLY A 197 -2.21 18.11 27.30
CA GLY A 197 -2.23 18.49 25.88
C GLY A 197 -0.85 18.46 25.23
N GLU A 198 0.00 17.53 25.66
CA GLU A 198 1.22 17.13 24.97
C GLU A 198 0.87 16.22 23.79
N ILE A 199 1.59 16.33 22.67
CA ILE A 199 1.45 15.38 21.56
C ILE A 199 2.20 14.10 21.94
N LEU A 200 1.48 12.98 22.07
CA LEU A 200 2.07 11.69 22.38
C LEU A 200 2.60 11.00 21.11
N ILE A 201 1.82 11.03 20.02
CA ILE A 201 2.07 10.37 18.74
C ILE A 201 1.48 11.23 17.60
N ARG A 202 2.11 11.20 16.41
CA ARG A 202 1.64 11.80 15.14
C ARG A 202 1.90 10.86 13.95
N ARG A 203 1.02 10.83 12.95
CA ARG A 203 1.16 10.13 11.64
C ARG A 203 0.64 11.01 10.50
N ASP A 204 1.24 10.95 9.32
CA ASP A 204 0.81 11.63 8.07
C ASP A 204 0.00 10.69 7.16
N LEU A 205 -0.86 11.21 6.26
CA LEU A 205 -1.96 10.48 5.61
C LEU A 205 -2.43 11.02 4.22
N VAL A 206 -1.64 11.77 3.41
CA VAL A 206 -2.19 12.52 2.24
C VAL A 206 -1.72 12.17 0.83
N GLU A 207 -2.72 11.95 -0.03
CA GLU A 207 -2.81 12.42 -1.42
C GLU A 207 -4.31 12.91 -1.69
N GLN A 208 -4.63 14.13 -2.25
CA GLN A 208 -6.02 14.78 -2.33
C GLN A 208 -6.38 15.76 -3.54
N SER A 209 -7.69 15.91 -3.96
CA SER A 209 -8.27 16.60 -5.21
C SER A 209 -9.83 16.36 -5.41
N HIS A 210 -10.76 16.87 -6.29
CA HIS A 210 -10.94 17.72 -7.56
C HIS A 210 -11.70 16.89 -8.73
N PRO A 211 -12.61 17.36 -9.70
CA PRO A 211 -13.13 16.49 -10.90
C PRO A 211 -13.39 16.50 -12.56
N SER A 212 -13.48 17.20 -13.80
CA SER A 212 -13.55 18.42 -14.82
C SER A 212 -14.94 18.84 -15.56
N ALA A 213 -15.28 20.08 -16.06
CA ALA A 213 -16.64 20.45 -16.66
C ALA A 213 -16.83 21.46 -17.92
N ALA A 214 -17.87 22.37 -17.98
CA ALA A 214 -18.27 23.28 -19.12
C ALA A 214 -18.76 24.76 -18.82
N THR A 215 -18.29 25.81 -19.52
CA THR A 215 -18.14 27.20 -18.98
C THR A 215 -19.15 28.34 -19.35
N PHE A 216 -19.13 29.43 -18.55
CA PHE A 216 -19.78 30.75 -18.73
C PHE A 216 -18.97 31.90 -18.07
N ASN A 217 -19.37 33.18 -18.17
CA ASN A 217 -18.68 34.31 -17.51
C ASN A 217 -19.58 35.55 -17.30
N GLY A 218 -19.27 36.39 -16.32
CA GLY A 218 -20.08 37.58 -15.97
C GLY A 218 -19.35 38.61 -15.08
N ALA A 219 -20.12 39.47 -14.40
CA ALA A 219 -19.61 40.43 -13.42
C ALA A 219 -20.66 40.75 -12.34
N VAL A 220 -20.23 40.90 -11.09
CA VAL A 220 -21.08 41.29 -9.95
C VAL A 220 -20.98 42.82 -9.74
N PRO A 221 -22.06 43.53 -9.36
CA PRO A 221 -21.97 44.93 -8.97
C PRO A 221 -21.17 45.12 -7.66
N PRO A 222 -20.34 46.17 -7.52
CA PRO A 222 -19.59 46.45 -6.29
C PRO A 222 -20.51 47.04 -5.20
N THR A 223 -21.39 46.21 -4.66
CA THR A 223 -22.36 46.57 -3.60
C THR A 223 -22.71 45.33 -2.79
N ASP A 224 -22.47 45.39 -1.47
CA ASP A 224 -22.82 44.38 -0.46
C ASP A 224 -24.10 43.58 -0.77
N GLY A 225 -23.93 42.29 -1.01
CA GLY A 225 -25.00 41.32 -1.27
C GLY A 225 -25.68 41.44 -2.65
N ALA A 226 -25.13 42.21 -3.59
CA ALA A 226 -25.71 42.35 -4.92
C ALA A 226 -25.49 41.12 -5.80
N CYS A 227 -26.48 40.79 -6.62
CA CYS A 227 -26.39 39.70 -7.59
C CYS A 227 -26.10 40.21 -9.01
N ALA A 228 -25.23 39.49 -9.73
CA ALA A 228 -25.14 39.56 -11.17
C ALA A 228 -26.42 39.04 -11.84
N PRO A 229 -26.68 39.39 -13.11
CA PRO A 229 -27.72 38.76 -13.90
C PRO A 229 -27.55 37.24 -14.00
N ASP A 230 -28.67 36.52 -14.03
CA ASP A 230 -28.75 35.06 -14.15
C ASP A 230 -28.04 34.56 -15.43
N ASN A 231 -26.97 33.79 -15.27
CA ASN A 231 -26.27 33.12 -16.38
C ASN A 231 -27.12 31.94 -16.88
N GLY A 232 -27.14 31.71 -18.20
CA GLY A 232 -28.02 30.73 -18.86
C GLY A 232 -28.84 31.41 -19.97
N PRO A 233 -30.00 30.87 -20.38
CA PRO A 233 -30.64 29.64 -19.88
C PRO A 233 -29.96 28.35 -20.34
N TRP A 234 -29.85 27.38 -19.44
CA TRP A 234 -29.63 25.97 -19.79
C TRP A 234 -30.96 25.22 -19.60
N THR A 235 -31.58 24.77 -20.68
CA THR A 235 -32.90 24.11 -20.61
C THR A 235 -32.76 22.61 -20.77
N VAL A 236 -33.22 21.86 -19.76
CA VAL A 236 -33.54 20.44 -19.85
C VAL A 236 -34.98 20.33 -20.33
N SER A 237 -35.17 19.72 -21.49
CA SER A 237 -36.46 19.61 -22.16
C SER A 237 -37.44 18.72 -21.39
N SER A 238 -38.75 18.87 -21.62
CA SER A 238 -39.79 18.03 -21.00
C SER A 238 -39.84 16.57 -21.51
N GLY A 239 -38.79 16.10 -22.19
CA GLY A 239 -38.55 14.72 -22.59
C GLY A 239 -37.11 14.27 -22.32
N GLU A 240 -36.36 15.04 -21.54
CA GLU A 240 -34.99 14.75 -21.08
C GLU A 240 -34.99 14.51 -19.57
N SER A 241 -33.97 13.81 -19.07
CA SER A 241 -33.83 13.44 -17.66
C SER A 241 -32.39 13.69 -17.19
N ILE A 242 -32.20 14.38 -16.05
CA ILE A 242 -30.88 14.65 -15.45
C ILE A 242 -30.82 14.21 -13.98
N GLY A 243 -29.71 13.58 -13.58
CA GLY A 243 -29.51 12.98 -12.25
C GLY A 243 -28.72 13.88 -11.30
N SER A 244 -27.88 14.76 -11.85
CA SER A 244 -27.23 15.83 -11.11
C SER A 244 -26.89 17.03 -11.99
N VAL A 245 -26.76 18.19 -11.34
CA VAL A 245 -26.24 19.44 -11.89
C VAL A 245 -25.11 19.88 -10.98
N ALA A 246 -23.91 20.02 -11.51
CA ALA A 246 -22.78 20.61 -10.80
C ALA A 246 -22.49 22.01 -11.37
N VAL A 247 -22.08 22.96 -10.53
CA VAL A 247 -21.78 24.34 -10.91
C VAL A 247 -20.51 24.79 -10.20
N ALA A 248 -19.59 25.46 -10.90
CA ALA A 248 -18.46 26.17 -10.28
C ALA A 248 -18.42 27.64 -10.71
N VAL A 249 -17.86 28.56 -9.90
CA VAL A 249 -17.66 29.98 -10.27
C VAL A 249 -16.40 30.57 -9.65
N GLU A 250 -15.48 31.04 -10.49
CA GLU A 250 -14.24 31.73 -10.12
C GLU A 250 -14.34 33.25 -10.39
N ALA A 251 -14.21 34.07 -9.35
CA ALA A 251 -14.01 35.51 -9.47
C ALA A 251 -12.60 35.81 -10.02
N THR A 252 -12.50 36.72 -11.00
CA THR A 252 -11.24 37.13 -11.65
C THR A 252 -10.26 37.78 -10.65
N LEU A 253 -10.79 38.36 -9.58
CA LEU A 253 -10.03 38.69 -8.38
C LEU A 253 -10.51 37.74 -7.29
N THR A 254 -9.71 36.73 -6.93
CA THR A 254 -10.12 35.62 -6.06
C THR A 254 -10.34 36.00 -4.59
N THR A 255 -10.09 37.26 -4.21
CA THR A 255 -10.46 37.83 -2.90
C THR A 255 -11.90 38.36 -2.86
N ASN A 256 -12.60 38.39 -4.00
CA ASN A 256 -14.03 38.64 -4.06
C ASN A 256 -14.78 37.33 -3.78
N ASP A 257 -15.66 37.35 -2.78
CA ASP A 257 -16.36 36.17 -2.29
C ASP A 257 -17.77 36.05 -2.88
N SER A 258 -18.19 34.84 -3.24
CA SER A 258 -19.42 34.63 -4.02
C SER A 258 -20.39 33.66 -3.36
N VAL A 259 -21.68 33.98 -3.40
CA VAL A 259 -22.76 33.00 -3.21
C VAL A 259 -23.27 32.57 -4.58
N ILE A 260 -23.19 31.29 -4.89
CA ILE A 260 -23.71 30.71 -6.13
C ILE A 260 -25.09 30.06 -5.91
N GLN A 261 -26.07 30.46 -6.72
CA GLN A 261 -27.44 29.97 -6.66
C GLN A 261 -27.81 29.28 -7.97
N LEU A 262 -28.13 27.99 -7.89
CA LEU A 262 -28.75 27.26 -9.00
C LEU A 262 -30.26 27.52 -8.99
N VAL A 263 -30.72 28.28 -9.98
CA VAL A 263 -32.12 28.68 -10.14
C VAL A 263 -32.77 27.81 -11.21
N ARG A 264 -33.78 27.02 -10.83
CA ARG A 264 -34.56 26.17 -11.75
C ARG A 264 -36.00 26.68 -11.82
N ASN A 265 -36.49 26.96 -13.04
CA ASN A 265 -37.84 27.46 -13.29
C ASN A 265 -38.23 28.70 -12.45
N GLY A 266 -37.24 29.54 -12.08
CA GLY A 266 -37.42 30.75 -11.27
C GLY A 266 -37.31 30.57 -9.75
N ALA A 267 -37.09 29.35 -9.24
CA ALA A 267 -36.84 29.08 -7.82
C ALA A 267 -35.38 28.67 -7.59
N VAL A 268 -34.76 29.12 -6.50
CA VAL A 268 -33.45 28.60 -6.06
C VAL A 268 -33.67 27.17 -5.57
N VAL A 269 -33.03 26.19 -6.23
CA VAL A 269 -33.14 24.75 -5.89
C VAL A 269 -31.90 24.20 -5.18
N ALA A 270 -30.77 24.87 -5.34
CA ALA A 270 -29.58 24.73 -4.51
C ALA A 270 -28.87 26.09 -4.42
N SER A 271 -28.18 26.31 -3.31
CA SER A 271 -27.28 27.45 -3.10
C SER A 271 -26.03 26.94 -2.42
N GLN A 272 -24.88 27.43 -2.83
CA GLN A 272 -23.59 27.14 -2.21
C GLN A 272 -22.82 28.43 -1.99
N ASP A 273 -21.99 28.36 -0.96
CA ASP A 273 -21.09 29.37 -0.47
C ASP A 273 -19.96 28.58 0.20
N THR A 274 -18.74 28.67 -0.33
CA THR A 274 -17.53 28.00 0.17
C THR A 274 -16.53 28.98 0.80
N GLY A 275 -16.89 30.28 0.80
CA GLY A 275 -16.13 31.39 1.35
C GLY A 275 -14.82 31.71 0.61
N ALA A 276 -14.70 31.28 -0.65
CA ALA A 276 -13.58 31.61 -1.53
C ALA A 276 -13.84 31.19 -2.99
N SER A 277 -13.47 32.06 -3.92
CA SER A 277 -13.38 31.71 -5.34
C SER A 277 -12.28 30.66 -5.62
N PRO A 278 -12.53 29.55 -6.34
CA PRO A 278 -13.78 29.19 -7.00
C PRO A 278 -14.81 28.48 -6.10
N GLU A 279 -16.03 28.97 -6.15
CA GLU A 279 -17.23 28.37 -5.56
C GLU A 279 -17.64 27.08 -6.30
N ALA A 280 -18.18 26.06 -5.61
CA ALA A 280 -18.57 24.80 -6.26
C ALA A 280 -19.79 24.08 -5.61
N LEU A 281 -20.91 24.00 -6.35
CA LEU A 281 -22.23 23.47 -5.97
C LEU A 281 -22.53 22.14 -6.68
N ALA A 282 -23.27 21.24 -6.02
CA ALA A 282 -23.90 20.08 -6.65
C ALA A 282 -25.38 19.95 -6.24
N TYR A 283 -26.25 19.57 -7.18
CA TYR A 283 -27.69 19.44 -7.00
C TYR A 283 -28.24 18.22 -7.72
N ASN A 284 -28.84 17.28 -6.99
CA ASN A 284 -29.51 16.11 -7.56
C ASN A 284 -31.03 16.36 -7.58
N PRO A 285 -31.70 16.38 -8.75
CA PRO A 285 -33.15 16.55 -8.82
C PRO A 285 -33.90 15.39 -8.16
N VAL A 286 -35.08 15.68 -7.58
CA VAL A 286 -36.00 14.68 -6.99
C VAL A 286 -37.10 14.25 -7.96
N ASP A 287 -36.97 14.65 -9.22
CA ASP A 287 -37.82 14.37 -10.38
C ASP A 287 -36.90 14.20 -11.61
N SER A 288 -37.41 14.25 -12.84
CA SER A 288 -36.55 14.14 -14.03
C SER A 288 -35.60 15.33 -14.24
N GLY A 289 -35.64 16.36 -13.39
CA GLY A 289 -34.86 17.58 -13.57
C GLY A 289 -35.29 18.47 -14.75
N ALA A 290 -36.32 18.10 -15.53
CA ALA A 290 -36.81 18.92 -16.63
C ALA A 290 -37.16 20.35 -16.20
N GLY A 291 -36.76 21.35 -17.00
CA GLY A 291 -36.91 22.76 -16.69
C GLY A 291 -35.74 23.61 -17.18
N THR A 292 -35.87 24.92 -17.04
CA THR A 292 -34.81 25.88 -17.37
C THR A 292 -34.01 26.24 -16.13
N TYR A 293 -32.71 25.98 -16.18
CA TYR A 293 -31.71 26.30 -15.18
C TYR A 293 -30.96 27.58 -15.53
N PHE A 294 -30.60 28.31 -14.48
CA PHE A 294 -29.69 29.45 -14.51
C PHE A 294 -28.73 29.38 -13.32
N VAL A 295 -27.56 29.98 -13.45
CA VAL A 295 -26.64 30.23 -12.33
C VAL A 295 -26.62 31.71 -12.03
N ARG A 296 -27.13 32.07 -10.87
CA ARG A 296 -26.98 33.42 -10.32
C ARG A 296 -25.75 33.44 -9.43
N VAL A 297 -24.90 34.45 -9.64
CA VAL A 297 -23.71 34.71 -8.83
C VAL A 297 -23.97 36.01 -8.07
N CYS A 298 -23.91 35.94 -6.75
CA CYS A 298 -24.07 37.09 -5.87
C CYS A 298 -22.79 37.33 -5.08
N ASP A 299 -22.60 38.59 -4.70
CA ASP A 299 -21.69 39.01 -3.65
C ASP A 299 -22.05 38.32 -2.32
N PHE A 300 -21.07 37.84 -1.57
CA PHE A 300 -21.29 37.40 -0.19
C PHE A 300 -21.47 38.62 0.72
N SER A 301 -22.59 38.70 1.42
CA SER A 301 -22.99 39.93 2.12
C SER A 301 -22.27 40.09 3.46
N ASP A 302 -21.05 40.65 3.43
CA ASP A 302 -20.18 40.87 4.58
C ASP A 302 -20.17 42.31 5.13
N GLY A 303 -20.79 43.27 4.41
CA GLY A 303 -20.78 44.70 4.72
C GLY A 303 -19.93 45.57 3.77
N ALA A 304 -19.17 44.96 2.86
CA ALA A 304 -18.51 45.58 1.72
C ALA A 304 -19.04 44.97 0.41
N GLY A 305 -18.57 45.46 -0.75
CA GLY A 305 -18.89 44.86 -2.03
C GLY A 305 -17.66 44.74 -2.92
N TRP A 306 -17.72 43.83 -3.90
CA TRP A 306 -16.56 43.35 -4.68
C TRP A 306 -15.57 44.44 -5.13
N ASP A 307 -14.28 44.17 -4.89
CA ASP A 307 -13.16 44.97 -5.37
C ASP A 307 -12.89 44.73 -6.87
N ALA A 308 -12.30 45.71 -7.54
CA ALA A 308 -12.06 45.62 -8.99
C ALA A 308 -10.81 44.77 -9.33
N PRO A 309 -10.87 43.82 -10.29
CA PRO A 309 -11.99 43.53 -11.20
C PRO A 309 -13.12 42.67 -10.60
N THR A 310 -14.37 43.15 -10.71
CA THR A 310 -15.57 42.43 -10.22
C THR A 310 -16.12 41.39 -11.21
N THR A 311 -15.28 40.90 -12.14
CA THR A 311 -15.65 39.89 -13.15
C THR A 311 -15.49 38.48 -12.60
N TYR A 312 -16.14 37.50 -13.24
CA TYR A 312 -16.01 36.07 -12.92
C TYR A 312 -16.14 35.19 -14.17
N THR A 313 -15.59 33.98 -14.08
CA THR A 313 -15.75 32.87 -15.03
C THR A 313 -16.34 31.70 -14.26
N GLY A 314 -17.42 31.09 -14.77
CA GLY A 314 -18.06 29.94 -14.14
C GLY A 314 -18.17 28.74 -15.05
N GLU A 315 -18.72 27.67 -14.50
CA GLU A 315 -18.82 26.36 -15.11
C GLU A 315 -20.09 25.64 -14.62
N ILE A 316 -20.73 24.84 -15.47
CA ILE A 316 -21.93 24.04 -15.13
C ILE A 316 -21.95 22.75 -15.94
N ALA A 317 -22.00 21.61 -15.23
CA ALA A 317 -22.17 20.28 -15.80
C ALA A 317 -23.58 19.75 -15.51
N PHE A 318 -24.12 19.01 -16.48
CA PHE A 318 -25.38 18.29 -16.37
C PHE A 318 -25.11 16.79 -16.58
N THR A 319 -25.33 15.97 -15.55
CA THR A 319 -25.24 14.51 -15.65
C THR A 319 -26.63 13.94 -15.94
N PRO A 320 -26.81 13.08 -16.96
CA PRO A 320 -28.10 12.45 -17.25
C PRO A 320 -28.67 11.64 -16.07
N ALA A 321 -29.99 11.56 -15.97
CA ALA A 321 -30.67 10.59 -15.12
C ALA A 321 -31.03 9.35 -15.92
N THR A 322 -31.21 8.27 -15.19
CA THR A 322 -31.57 6.96 -15.71
C THR A 322 -32.93 6.98 -16.41
N VAL A 323 -33.08 6.21 -17.48
CA VAL A 323 -34.34 6.03 -18.21
C VAL A 323 -35.06 4.81 -17.64
N ASP A 324 -36.33 4.97 -17.25
CA ASP A 324 -37.19 3.85 -16.86
C ASP A 324 -37.50 2.94 -18.07
N GLY A 325 -37.23 1.64 -17.94
CA GLY A 325 -37.60 0.62 -18.92
C GLY A 325 -36.89 -0.71 -18.71
N ASP A 326 -37.34 -1.76 -19.40
CA ASP A 326 -36.58 -3.01 -19.53
C ASP A 326 -35.26 -2.71 -20.24
N PHE A 327 -34.13 -2.73 -19.52
CA PHE A 327 -32.81 -2.41 -20.06
C PHE A 327 -32.39 -3.45 -21.12
N PRO A 328 -32.40 -3.11 -22.43
CA PRO A 328 -32.36 -4.13 -23.48
C PRO A 328 -30.96 -4.64 -23.79
N TYR A 329 -29.93 -4.11 -23.12
CA TYR A 329 -28.52 -4.46 -23.33
C TYR A 329 -27.80 -4.74 -22.01
N PRO A 330 -27.09 -5.88 -21.90
CA PRO A 330 -26.07 -6.07 -20.88
C PRO A 330 -24.91 -5.09 -21.11
N PRO A 331 -24.24 -4.60 -20.05
CA PRO A 331 -23.09 -3.72 -20.20
C PRO A 331 -21.89 -4.50 -20.75
N LYS A 332 -21.02 -3.79 -21.48
CA LYS A 332 -19.70 -4.30 -21.90
C LYS A 332 -18.61 -3.23 -21.84
N TRP A 333 -17.42 -3.61 -21.42
CA TRP A 333 -16.24 -2.77 -21.24
C TRP A 333 -15.09 -3.31 -22.10
N LYS A 334 -14.37 -2.44 -22.85
CA LYS A 334 -13.21 -2.87 -23.66
C LYS A 334 -11.89 -2.48 -23.00
N VAL A 335 -11.15 -3.47 -22.53
CA VAL A 335 -10.12 -3.33 -21.48
C VAL A 335 -8.85 -4.13 -21.77
N PHE A 336 -7.70 -3.70 -21.23
CA PHE A 336 -6.47 -4.48 -21.23
C PHE A 336 -6.47 -5.42 -20.02
N PRO A 337 -6.49 -6.76 -20.20
CA PRO A 337 -6.47 -7.69 -19.06
C PRO A 337 -5.14 -7.73 -18.28
N SER A 338 -4.07 -7.25 -18.92
CA SER A 338 -2.74 -7.08 -18.34
C SER A 338 -2.17 -5.73 -18.76
N THR A 339 -1.64 -5.62 -19.99
CA THR A 339 -1.04 -4.39 -20.54
C THR A 339 -1.34 -4.29 -22.04
N PRO A 340 -1.09 -3.12 -22.66
CA PRO A 340 -0.81 -3.06 -24.09
C PRO A 340 0.48 -3.81 -24.44
N LEU A 341 0.73 -4.08 -25.72
CA LEU A 341 1.97 -4.71 -26.16
C LEU A 341 3.20 -3.89 -25.74
N ILE A 342 4.20 -4.55 -25.17
CA ILE A 342 5.43 -3.94 -24.65
C ILE A 342 6.44 -3.78 -25.79
N GLY A 343 7.16 -2.65 -25.80
CA GLY A 343 8.24 -2.41 -26.75
C GLY A 343 9.52 -3.19 -26.42
N GLY A 344 10.52 -3.10 -27.29
CA GLY A 344 11.86 -3.62 -26.96
C GLY A 344 12.59 -2.72 -25.97
N ASP A 345 13.35 -3.33 -25.06
CA ASP A 345 14.08 -2.75 -23.91
C ASP A 345 15.18 -1.69 -24.24
N ALA A 346 15.17 -1.11 -25.45
CA ALA A 346 16.20 -0.20 -25.95
C ALA A 346 15.60 1.12 -26.47
N PHE A 347 16.10 2.24 -25.95
CA PHE A 347 15.69 3.58 -26.38
C PHE A 347 16.13 3.88 -27.84
N PRO A 348 15.29 4.52 -28.67
CA PRO A 348 13.92 4.95 -28.41
C PRO A 348 12.93 3.78 -28.41
N TRP A 349 12.15 3.68 -27.33
CA TRP A 349 11.29 2.54 -27.06
C TRP A 349 10.22 2.33 -28.13
N ASN A 350 10.19 1.15 -28.75
CA ASN A 350 9.31 0.83 -29.88
C ASN A 350 8.01 0.12 -29.42
N TYR A 351 7.05 0.86 -28.86
CA TYR A 351 5.79 0.29 -28.36
C TYR A 351 4.74 0.12 -29.48
N PRO A 352 4.27 -1.11 -29.77
CA PRO A 352 3.23 -1.33 -30.78
C PRO A 352 1.90 -0.68 -30.38
N SER A 353 1.24 -0.06 -31.36
CA SER A 353 -0.11 0.52 -31.17
C SER A 353 -1.21 -0.42 -31.66
N THR A 354 -1.03 -1.73 -31.44
CA THR A 354 -2.01 -2.76 -31.77
C THR A 354 -2.98 -2.91 -30.60
N ASP A 355 -4.27 -2.66 -30.82
CA ASP A 355 -5.29 -2.78 -29.76
C ASP A 355 -5.52 -4.25 -29.39
N ASN A 356 -4.84 -4.72 -28.34
CA ASN A 356 -4.94 -6.08 -27.79
C ASN A 356 -5.93 -6.20 -26.61
N ARG A 357 -6.91 -5.30 -26.51
CA ARG A 357 -7.94 -5.32 -25.46
C ARG A 357 -9.01 -6.38 -25.70
N GLU A 358 -9.42 -7.05 -24.63
CA GLU A 358 -10.61 -7.90 -24.58
C GLU A 358 -11.88 -7.06 -24.35
N THR A 359 -13.02 -7.60 -24.75
CA THR A 359 -14.35 -7.08 -24.46
C THR A 359 -15.01 -7.93 -23.37
N TRP A 360 -15.13 -7.36 -22.17
CA TRP A 360 -15.74 -8.01 -21.01
C TRP A 360 -17.20 -7.57 -20.88
N CYS A 361 -18.11 -8.49 -20.58
CA CYS A 361 -19.56 -8.22 -20.55
C CYS A 361 -20.23 -8.80 -19.30
N TRP A 362 -21.49 -8.41 -19.06
CA TRP A 362 -22.30 -8.93 -17.96
C TRP A 362 -23.66 -9.45 -18.44
N ASP A 363 -23.78 -10.74 -18.73
CA ASP A 363 -25.07 -11.35 -19.04
C ASP A 363 -26.04 -11.25 -17.83
N SER A 364 -27.30 -10.94 -18.11
CA SER A 364 -28.37 -10.86 -17.11
C SER A 364 -29.20 -12.14 -16.99
N THR A 365 -28.93 -13.15 -17.82
CA THR A 365 -29.87 -14.27 -18.09
C THR A 365 -29.60 -15.58 -17.32
N VAL A 366 -28.63 -15.64 -16.41
CA VAL A 366 -28.34 -16.86 -15.61
C VAL A 366 -29.58 -17.33 -14.82
N GLY A 367 -30.26 -18.33 -15.38
CA GLY A 367 -31.60 -18.79 -14.99
C GLY A 367 -32.44 -19.30 -16.18
N SER A 368 -32.06 -18.91 -17.40
CA SER A 368 -32.46 -19.52 -18.67
C SER A 368 -31.24 -19.52 -19.60
N PRO A 369 -31.17 -20.35 -20.67
CA PRO A 369 -29.89 -20.66 -21.32
C PRO A 369 -29.19 -19.39 -21.84
N PRO A 370 -27.91 -19.15 -21.46
CA PRO A 370 -27.25 -17.88 -21.65
C PRO A 370 -27.21 -17.48 -23.12
N THR A 371 -27.66 -16.27 -23.41
CA THR A 371 -27.63 -15.73 -24.77
C THR A 371 -26.23 -15.31 -25.12
N ASN A 372 -25.50 -16.18 -25.83
CA ASN A 372 -24.11 -15.96 -26.28
C ASN A 372 -23.94 -14.55 -26.89
N LEU A 373 -23.40 -13.63 -26.11
CA LEU A 373 -23.36 -12.20 -26.44
C LEU A 373 -22.36 -11.97 -27.57
N ALA A 374 -22.83 -11.36 -28.67
CA ALA A 374 -21.97 -11.02 -29.78
C ALA A 374 -20.88 -10.03 -29.32
N GLU A 375 -19.64 -10.24 -29.79
CA GLU A 375 -18.47 -9.44 -29.42
C GLU A 375 -18.07 -9.55 -27.93
N CYS A 376 -18.45 -10.61 -27.24
CA CYS A 376 -18.01 -10.86 -25.87
C CYS A 376 -16.83 -11.85 -25.80
N ASP A 377 -15.71 -11.41 -25.25
CA ASP A 377 -14.53 -12.25 -25.00
C ASP A 377 -14.56 -12.89 -23.60
N ARG A 378 -15.24 -12.25 -22.63
CA ARG A 378 -15.27 -12.70 -21.23
C ARG A 378 -16.53 -12.27 -20.48
N GLU A 379 -17.18 -13.22 -19.79
CA GLU A 379 -18.32 -12.96 -18.92
C GLU A 379 -17.87 -12.57 -17.50
N MET A 380 -18.46 -11.52 -16.94
CA MET A 380 -18.09 -10.93 -15.64
C MET A 380 -19.02 -11.30 -14.50
N GLN A 381 -20.27 -11.73 -14.75
CA GLN A 381 -21.25 -12.00 -13.70
C GLN A 381 -20.72 -13.02 -12.68
N ASN A 382 -20.68 -12.60 -11.41
CA ASN A 382 -20.17 -13.38 -10.29
C ASN A 382 -21.02 -13.16 -9.03
N SER A 383 -20.51 -13.51 -7.84
CA SER A 383 -21.24 -13.39 -6.56
C SER A 383 -20.66 -12.36 -5.58
N ALA A 384 -19.48 -11.79 -5.88
CA ALA A 384 -18.93 -10.64 -5.17
C ALA A 384 -19.70 -9.37 -5.58
N SER A 385 -19.72 -9.09 -6.89
CA SER A 385 -20.63 -8.11 -7.48
C SER A 385 -22.00 -8.76 -7.77
N ARG A 386 -23.05 -8.35 -7.05
CA ARG A 386 -24.41 -8.96 -7.17
C ARG A 386 -25.31 -8.29 -8.22
N ALA A 387 -24.79 -7.27 -8.90
CA ALA A 387 -25.37 -6.53 -10.00
C ALA A 387 -24.21 -6.04 -10.89
N PRO A 388 -24.48 -5.63 -12.14
CA PRO A 388 -23.42 -5.21 -13.05
C PRO A 388 -22.63 -4.02 -12.49
N TRP A 389 -21.35 -3.91 -12.82
CA TRP A 389 -20.48 -2.90 -12.23
C TRP A 389 -20.99 -1.46 -12.44
N ASP A 390 -21.67 -1.15 -13.54
CA ASP A 390 -22.31 0.15 -13.80
C ASP A 390 -23.71 0.28 -13.15
N TYR A 391 -23.87 -0.15 -11.89
CA TYR A 391 -25.14 -0.13 -11.15
C TYR A 391 -24.97 0.45 -9.74
N SER A 392 -25.90 1.33 -9.33
CA SER A 392 -26.00 1.82 -7.95
C SER A 392 -27.19 1.16 -7.24
N TYR A 393 -26.93 0.54 -6.09
CA TYR A 393 -28.00 0.00 -5.24
C TYR A 393 -28.74 1.08 -4.46
N ARG A 394 -28.14 2.26 -4.26
CA ARG A 394 -28.80 3.41 -3.64
C ARG A 394 -29.86 4.05 -4.55
N VAL A 395 -29.62 4.04 -5.86
CA VAL A 395 -30.60 4.50 -6.88
C VAL A 395 -31.52 3.37 -7.34
N GLY A 396 -31.02 2.12 -7.39
CA GLY A 396 -31.75 0.96 -7.89
C GLY A 396 -31.70 0.78 -9.41
N ALA A 397 -30.80 1.50 -10.10
CA ALA A 397 -30.73 1.55 -11.56
C ALA A 397 -29.27 1.55 -12.09
N PRO A 398 -29.04 1.18 -13.37
CA PRO A 398 -27.76 1.35 -14.03
C PRO A 398 -27.37 2.82 -14.12
N THR A 399 -26.08 3.14 -13.94
CA THR A 399 -25.55 4.51 -13.93
C THR A 399 -25.21 5.04 -15.32
N PHE A 400 -25.08 4.16 -16.33
CA PHE A 400 -24.69 4.47 -17.71
C PHE A 400 -23.29 5.13 -17.85
N THR A 401 -22.43 5.01 -16.84
CA THR A 401 -21.10 5.61 -16.78
C THR A 401 -20.17 4.79 -15.85
N THR A 402 -18.93 5.23 -15.66
CA THR A 402 -17.91 4.62 -14.77
C THR A 402 -18.18 4.91 -13.28
N VAL A 403 -19.41 4.69 -12.83
CA VAL A 403 -19.86 4.81 -11.44
C VAL A 403 -20.60 3.52 -11.06
N GLY A 404 -20.24 2.93 -9.94
CA GLY A 404 -20.75 1.63 -9.51
C GLY A 404 -20.68 1.43 -8.00
N ASN A 405 -21.13 0.25 -7.56
CA ASN A 405 -21.07 -0.11 -6.15
C ASN A 405 -19.63 -0.22 -5.62
N ASN A 406 -18.68 -0.75 -6.38
CA ASN A 406 -17.35 -1.07 -5.81
C ASN A 406 -16.31 0.02 -6.14
N ALA A 407 -16.54 0.80 -7.20
CA ALA A 407 -15.63 1.84 -7.68
C ALA A 407 -16.36 2.96 -8.42
N GLN A 408 -15.71 4.12 -8.52
CA GLN A 408 -16.10 5.24 -9.37
C GLN A 408 -14.82 5.79 -10.04
N ALA A 409 -14.74 5.81 -11.36
CA ALA A 409 -13.55 6.31 -12.07
C ALA A 409 -13.83 7.59 -12.86
N SER A 410 -12.87 8.51 -12.91
CA SER A 410 -12.95 9.83 -13.57
C SER A 410 -11.58 10.36 -14.01
N GLU A 411 -11.56 11.42 -14.83
CA GLU A 411 -10.34 12.13 -15.27
C GLU A 411 -9.67 12.93 -14.14
N GLY A 412 -8.39 12.68 -13.85
CA GLY A 412 -7.63 13.35 -12.79
C GLY A 412 -6.72 14.53 -13.22
N TRP A 413 -6.85 15.08 -14.42
CA TRP A 413 -5.73 15.78 -15.09
C TRP A 413 -5.09 16.97 -14.34
N SER A 414 -5.85 17.89 -13.74
CA SER A 414 -5.26 19.10 -13.14
C SER A 414 -4.82 18.95 -11.68
N ASN A 415 -4.98 17.78 -11.06
CA ASN A 415 -4.37 17.51 -9.76
C ASN A 415 -4.05 16.01 -9.60
N PHE A 416 -2.82 15.73 -9.16
CA PHE A 416 -2.12 14.45 -9.24
C PHE A 416 -2.44 13.47 -8.10
N ARG A 417 -3.52 13.71 -7.37
CA ARG A 417 -3.57 13.35 -5.96
C ARG A 417 -4.92 12.80 -5.49
N ALA A 418 -6.00 13.06 -6.24
CA ALA A 418 -7.37 12.53 -6.18
C ALA A 418 -8.15 13.03 -7.47
N PRO A 419 -9.49 13.19 -7.64
CA PRO A 419 -10.15 12.98 -8.96
C PRO A 419 -10.26 13.99 -10.15
N GLY A 420 -9.60 15.17 -10.29
CA GLY A 420 -9.79 16.06 -11.49
C GLY A 420 -9.82 17.61 -11.34
N PRO A 421 -10.78 18.33 -12.01
CA PRO A 421 -11.28 19.70 -11.64
C PRO A 421 -12.53 19.99 -10.70
N THR A 422 -13.87 19.95 -10.95
CA THR A 422 -14.77 19.59 -12.07
C THR A 422 -15.83 18.42 -11.92
N ALA A 423 -16.19 17.68 -13.00
CA ALA A 423 -16.71 16.27 -13.12
C ALA A 423 -16.70 15.57 -14.55
N TYR A 424 -15.62 14.90 -15.04
CA TYR A 424 -15.63 14.09 -16.31
C TYR A 424 -15.62 12.56 -16.13
N ARG A 425 -16.53 11.89 -16.85
CA ARG A 425 -16.60 10.43 -17.06
C ARG A 425 -17.19 10.12 -18.44
N PRO A 426 -16.78 9.02 -19.12
CA PRO A 426 -17.44 8.56 -20.33
C PRO A 426 -18.86 8.06 -20.02
N VAL A 427 -19.83 8.37 -20.90
CA VAL A 427 -21.24 7.99 -20.75
C VAL A 427 -21.68 7.12 -21.94
N SER A 428 -22.45 6.06 -21.67
CA SER A 428 -23.01 5.19 -22.68
C SER A 428 -24.43 4.75 -22.33
N LEU A 429 -25.44 5.34 -22.99
CA LEU A 429 -26.84 4.94 -22.85
C LEU A 429 -27.14 3.52 -23.37
N ARG A 430 -26.21 2.92 -24.13
CA ARG A 430 -26.24 1.50 -24.51
C ARG A 430 -25.50 0.60 -23.53
N ARG A 431 -24.83 1.19 -22.53
CA ARG A 431 -23.91 0.54 -21.58
C ARG A 431 -22.74 -0.19 -22.28
N ASP A 432 -22.44 0.29 -23.48
CA ASP A 432 -21.33 -0.13 -24.32
C ASP A 432 -20.19 0.87 -24.14
N TYR A 433 -19.17 0.47 -23.40
CA TYR A 433 -18.00 1.28 -23.05
C TYR A 433 -16.80 0.90 -23.93
N SER A 434 -17.01 0.47 -25.19
CA SER A 434 -15.93 0.07 -26.11
C SER A 434 -15.25 1.25 -26.82
N TYR A 435 -14.67 2.19 -26.04
CA TYR A 435 -14.06 3.41 -26.59
C TYR A 435 -12.78 3.12 -27.40
N PRO A 436 -12.47 3.92 -28.45
CA PRO A 436 -11.23 3.79 -29.22
C PRO A 436 -9.99 3.93 -28.32
N TRP A 437 -8.95 3.17 -28.62
CA TRP A 437 -7.61 3.38 -28.08
C TRP A 437 -6.66 3.64 -29.24
N THR A 438 -6.06 4.83 -29.24
CA THR A 438 -5.21 5.34 -30.31
C THR A 438 -3.74 5.37 -29.92
N ASN A 439 -3.40 5.18 -28.64
CA ASN A 439 -2.06 5.31 -28.07
C ASN A 439 -1.46 6.72 -28.33
N THR A 440 -2.26 7.76 -28.08
CA THR A 440 -1.93 9.15 -28.48
C THR A 440 -0.76 9.71 -27.68
N TRP A 441 -0.65 9.43 -26.37
CA TRP A 441 0.48 9.91 -25.56
C TRP A 441 1.83 9.40 -26.11
N HIS A 442 1.94 8.10 -26.40
CA HIS A 442 3.12 7.51 -27.05
C HIS A 442 3.41 8.13 -28.43
N LYS A 443 2.42 8.15 -29.33
CA LYS A 443 2.59 8.65 -30.70
C LYS A 443 2.94 10.14 -30.77
N SER A 444 2.52 10.92 -29.77
CA SER A 444 2.89 12.33 -29.63
C SER A 444 4.30 12.55 -29.10
N ASN A 445 5.01 11.50 -28.66
CA ASN A 445 6.24 11.58 -27.88
C ASN A 445 6.08 12.47 -26.64
N CYS A 446 4.94 12.35 -25.93
CA CYS A 446 4.58 13.16 -24.76
C CYS A 446 4.30 14.67 -25.03
N PHE A 447 4.01 15.09 -26.28
CA PHE A 447 3.88 16.52 -26.67
C PHE A 447 2.53 16.97 -27.27
N THR A 448 1.48 16.15 -27.25
CA THR A 448 0.12 16.61 -27.67
C THR A 448 -0.58 17.40 -26.56
N PRO A 449 -1.36 18.46 -26.88
CA PRO A 449 -2.17 19.19 -25.89
C PRO A 449 -3.38 18.40 -25.35
N PHE A 450 -3.70 18.64 -24.09
CA PHE A 450 -4.84 18.07 -23.38
C PHE A 450 -6.17 18.77 -23.74
N VAL A 451 -7.21 17.98 -24.02
CA VAL A 451 -8.59 18.37 -24.35
C VAL A 451 -9.55 17.35 -23.70
N PRO A 452 -10.29 17.72 -22.64
CA PRO A 452 -11.09 16.79 -21.84
C PRO A 452 -12.08 15.96 -22.68
N GLY A 453 -12.18 14.66 -22.36
CA GLY A 453 -13.02 13.70 -23.10
C GLY A 453 -12.69 13.53 -24.59
N GLN A 454 -11.47 13.90 -25.05
CA GLN A 454 -11.07 13.82 -26.47
C GLN A 454 -9.61 13.44 -26.71
N SER A 455 -8.66 13.99 -25.93
CA SER A 455 -7.23 13.71 -26.10
C SER A 455 -6.76 12.53 -25.24
N HIS A 456 -5.61 11.96 -25.58
CA HIS A 456 -4.89 10.97 -24.76
C HIS A 456 -5.69 9.72 -24.36
N ASP A 457 -6.71 9.35 -25.14
CA ASP A 457 -7.49 8.11 -24.94
C ASP A 457 -8.24 8.04 -23.59
N ILE A 458 -8.57 9.19 -22.98
CA ILE A 458 -9.14 9.30 -21.62
C ILE A 458 -10.43 8.50 -21.38
N ASP A 459 -11.34 8.41 -22.37
CA ASP A 459 -12.55 7.57 -22.28
C ASP A 459 -12.19 6.09 -22.07
N ALA A 460 -11.13 5.62 -22.76
CA ALA A 460 -10.63 4.26 -22.63
C ALA A 460 -9.84 4.06 -21.33
N ALA A 461 -9.03 5.04 -20.90
CA ALA A 461 -8.31 5.02 -19.63
C ALA A 461 -9.27 4.92 -18.43
N THR A 462 -10.24 5.85 -18.36
CA THR A 462 -11.27 5.88 -17.32
C THR A 462 -12.09 4.58 -17.29
N THR A 463 -12.42 4.02 -18.46
CA THR A 463 -13.12 2.73 -18.57
C THR A 463 -12.25 1.56 -18.10
N ASN A 464 -10.96 1.56 -18.43
CA ASN A 464 -10.04 0.51 -18.04
C ASN A 464 -9.84 0.49 -16.52
N LEU A 465 -9.53 1.64 -15.92
CA LEU A 465 -9.36 1.78 -14.47
C LEU A 465 -10.62 1.35 -13.71
N PHE A 466 -11.81 1.76 -14.17
CA PHE A 466 -13.09 1.34 -13.61
C PHE A 466 -13.25 -0.19 -13.58
N ALA A 467 -13.02 -0.85 -14.73
CA ALA A 467 -13.14 -2.28 -14.84
C ALA A 467 -12.09 -3.02 -13.99
N MET A 468 -10.85 -2.52 -13.95
CA MET A 468 -9.77 -3.13 -13.18
C MET A 468 -9.95 -3.02 -11.66
N HIS A 469 -10.46 -1.89 -11.16
CA HIS A 469 -10.84 -1.78 -9.74
C HIS A 469 -11.97 -2.74 -9.36
N ASN A 470 -13.03 -2.83 -10.18
CA ASN A 470 -14.10 -3.81 -9.96
C ASN A 470 -13.59 -5.25 -10.06
N ARG A 471 -12.58 -5.51 -10.90
CA ARG A 471 -12.00 -6.85 -11.06
C ARG A 471 -11.11 -7.26 -9.88
N MET A 472 -10.34 -6.32 -9.30
CA MET A 472 -9.59 -6.56 -8.05
C MET A 472 -10.51 -6.72 -6.84
N HIS A 473 -11.62 -5.96 -6.78
CA HIS A 473 -12.70 -6.21 -5.83
C HIS A 473 -13.19 -7.67 -5.93
N ASP A 474 -13.66 -8.09 -7.10
CA ASP A 474 -14.29 -9.40 -7.26
C ASP A 474 -13.30 -10.57 -7.01
N TRP A 475 -12.03 -10.44 -7.39
CA TRP A 475 -10.98 -11.44 -7.10
C TRP A 475 -10.63 -11.52 -5.61
N SER A 476 -10.45 -10.39 -4.94
CA SER A 476 -10.07 -10.33 -3.52
C SER A 476 -11.23 -10.70 -2.57
N TYR A 477 -12.48 -10.48 -2.98
CA TYR A 477 -13.69 -10.94 -2.29
C TYR A 477 -13.69 -12.45 -2.06
N HIS A 478 -13.26 -13.23 -3.06
CA HIS A 478 -13.15 -14.69 -2.98
C HIS A 478 -11.97 -15.17 -2.12
N LEU A 479 -10.97 -14.33 -1.87
CA LEU A 479 -9.88 -14.59 -0.91
C LEU A 479 -10.20 -14.12 0.52
N GLY A 480 -11.16 -13.21 0.67
CA GLY A 480 -11.73 -12.81 1.95
C GLY A 480 -11.95 -11.31 2.15
N PHE A 481 -11.56 -10.45 1.21
CA PHE A 481 -11.77 -9.00 1.33
C PHE A 481 -13.19 -8.61 0.90
N ASN A 482 -14.11 -8.63 1.87
CA ASN A 482 -15.56 -8.44 1.67
C ASN A 482 -16.17 -7.60 2.81
N GLU A 483 -17.49 -7.42 2.82
CA GLU A 483 -18.17 -6.41 3.64
C GLU A 483 -17.99 -6.61 5.14
N ALA A 484 -17.82 -7.86 5.60
CA ALA A 484 -17.56 -8.19 6.99
C ALA A 484 -16.06 -8.13 7.38
N ARG A 485 -15.19 -7.76 6.42
CA ARG A 485 -13.72 -7.68 6.51
C ARG A 485 -13.20 -6.42 5.80
N TRP A 486 -14.00 -5.35 5.81
CA TRP A 486 -13.63 -3.97 5.48
C TRP A 486 -13.27 -3.68 4.00
N ASN A 487 -13.97 -4.29 3.04
CA ASN A 487 -13.83 -3.90 1.63
C ASN A 487 -14.50 -2.55 1.31
N ALA A 488 -14.32 -2.09 0.07
CA ALA A 488 -14.72 -0.77 -0.41
C ALA A 488 -16.02 -0.84 -1.24
N GLN A 489 -17.16 -0.37 -0.70
CA GLN A 489 -18.47 -0.46 -1.36
C GLN A 489 -19.39 0.76 -1.08
N GLU A 490 -20.15 1.20 -2.09
CA GLU A 490 -21.26 2.17 -1.94
C GLU A 490 -22.28 1.65 -0.93
N SER A 491 -22.72 0.40 -1.06
CA SER A 491 -23.52 -0.27 -0.03
C SER A 491 -23.05 -1.70 0.22
N ASN A 492 -23.10 -2.11 1.48
CA ASN A 492 -22.75 -3.45 1.93
C ASN A 492 -23.93 -4.43 1.85
N LEU A 493 -25.10 -3.98 1.36
CA LEU A 493 -26.32 -4.78 1.16
C LEU A 493 -26.79 -5.55 2.41
N GLY A 494 -26.40 -5.10 3.61
CA GLY A 494 -26.66 -5.77 4.88
C GLY A 494 -25.73 -6.97 5.21
N ASN A 495 -24.68 -7.21 4.42
CA ASN A 495 -23.68 -8.27 4.65
C ASN A 495 -22.58 -7.87 5.65
N GLY A 496 -22.51 -6.59 6.03
CA GLY A 496 -21.49 -6.04 6.94
C GLY A 496 -21.52 -6.67 8.34
N GLY A 497 -20.37 -6.65 9.01
CA GLY A 497 -20.23 -7.14 10.38
C GLY A 497 -20.53 -6.08 11.45
N PRO A 498 -20.61 -6.47 12.73
CA PRO A 498 -20.63 -5.49 13.83
C PRO A 498 -19.37 -4.62 13.80
N GLY A 499 -19.55 -3.32 13.54
CA GLY A 499 -18.45 -2.34 13.48
C GLY A 499 -17.87 -2.07 12.09
N THR A 500 -18.42 -2.67 11.01
CA THR A 500 -18.10 -2.28 9.63
C THR A 500 -19.02 -1.15 9.15
N LEU A 501 -18.54 -0.34 8.21
CA LEU A 501 -19.24 0.77 7.58
C LEU A 501 -19.43 0.52 6.07
N GLU A 502 -20.13 1.42 5.38
CA GLU A 502 -20.34 1.41 3.93
C GLU A 502 -20.23 2.85 3.40
N ASN A 503 -20.47 3.05 2.10
CA ASN A 503 -20.34 4.33 1.37
C ASN A 503 -18.89 4.73 1.07
N ASP A 504 -18.08 3.74 0.71
CA ASP A 504 -16.65 3.89 0.41
C ASP A 504 -16.17 3.15 -0.85
N PRO A 505 -16.83 3.32 -2.03
CA PRO A 505 -16.32 2.78 -3.28
C PRO A 505 -14.98 3.40 -3.68
N VAL A 506 -14.12 2.66 -4.39
CA VAL A 506 -12.78 3.15 -4.79
C VAL A 506 -12.88 4.28 -5.83
N LEU A 507 -12.35 5.45 -5.50
CA LEU A 507 -12.28 6.63 -6.38
C LEU A 507 -11.01 6.55 -7.25
N GLY A 508 -11.17 6.12 -8.51
CA GLY A 508 -10.08 5.94 -9.47
C GLY A 508 -9.88 7.14 -10.39
N ASN A 509 -8.67 7.69 -10.41
CA ASN A 509 -8.39 8.96 -11.06
C ASN A 509 -7.42 8.73 -12.22
N ALA A 510 -8.00 8.62 -13.41
CA ALA A 510 -7.29 8.31 -14.64
C ALA A 510 -6.47 9.52 -15.11
N GLN A 511 -5.21 9.27 -15.46
CA GLN A 511 -4.24 10.27 -15.92
C GLN A 511 -4.10 11.42 -14.90
N ALA A 512 -4.14 11.11 -13.62
CA ALA A 512 -4.02 12.06 -12.53
C ALA A 512 -2.77 12.94 -12.69
N GLY A 513 -2.94 14.26 -12.60
CA GLY A 513 -1.84 15.20 -12.77
C GLY A 513 -1.31 15.34 -14.21
N ALA A 514 -1.99 14.81 -15.23
CA ALA A 514 -1.59 14.99 -16.63
C ALA A 514 -1.30 16.47 -17.02
N LEU A 515 -2.05 17.43 -16.49
CA LEU A 515 -1.83 18.87 -16.67
C LEU A 515 -0.88 19.47 -15.62
N ALA A 516 -1.13 19.27 -14.33
CA ALA A 516 -0.43 20.00 -13.25
C ALA A 516 0.79 19.29 -12.65
N GLY A 517 0.93 17.99 -12.90
CA GLY A 517 1.99 17.13 -12.36
C GLY A 517 3.19 16.93 -13.29
N GLY A 518 3.32 17.74 -14.35
CA GLY A 518 4.43 17.67 -15.31
C GLY A 518 5.65 18.51 -14.91
N PHE A 519 6.44 18.94 -15.91
CA PHE A 519 7.58 19.84 -15.69
C PHE A 519 7.14 21.14 -14.95
N PRO A 520 7.90 21.64 -13.96
CA PRO A 520 9.23 21.19 -13.55
C PRO A 520 9.26 20.16 -12.41
N ALA A 521 8.12 19.87 -11.77
CA ALA A 521 8.07 19.12 -10.52
C ALA A 521 7.84 17.61 -10.70
N TYR A 522 7.25 17.19 -11.83
CA TYR A 522 7.01 15.79 -12.22
C TYR A 522 6.25 14.94 -11.19
N ASN A 523 5.51 15.61 -10.31
CA ASN A 523 4.79 15.05 -9.18
C ASN A 523 3.58 14.19 -9.57
N GLY A 524 3.08 14.31 -10.81
CA GLY A 524 2.05 13.44 -11.40
C GLY A 524 2.56 12.78 -12.67
N ARG A 525 3.75 12.16 -12.58
CA ARG A 525 4.40 11.36 -13.63
C ARG A 525 5.13 10.17 -13.03
N ASP A 526 5.38 9.18 -13.87
CA ASP A 526 6.32 8.06 -13.63
C ASP A 526 6.07 7.27 -12.33
N ASN A 527 4.80 7.22 -11.88
CA ASN A 527 4.38 6.57 -10.64
C ASN A 527 2.85 6.32 -10.61
N ALA A 528 2.33 5.84 -9.49
CA ALA A 528 0.92 5.86 -9.09
C ALA A 528 0.82 6.02 -7.55
N ASN A 529 -0.39 5.99 -6.96
CA ASN A 529 -0.59 5.79 -5.51
C ASN A 529 -2.03 5.37 -5.13
N MET A 530 -2.19 4.87 -3.90
CA MET A 530 -3.46 4.57 -3.22
C MET A 530 -3.52 5.19 -1.82
N THR A 531 -4.40 6.18 -1.63
CA THR A 531 -4.82 6.62 -0.29
C THR A 531 -5.91 5.68 0.22
N SER A 532 -5.52 4.65 0.99
CA SER A 532 -6.39 3.50 1.34
C SER A 532 -7.55 3.80 2.29
N LEU A 533 -7.37 4.77 3.21
CA LEU A 533 -8.30 5.20 4.27
C LEU A 533 -8.94 4.10 5.18
N PRO A 534 -9.43 4.48 6.38
CA PRO A 534 -10.28 3.61 7.18
C PRO A 534 -11.58 3.19 6.47
N ASP A 535 -12.16 2.10 6.96
CA ASP A 535 -13.48 1.59 6.58
C ASP A 535 -14.57 2.68 6.65
N GLY A 536 -15.44 2.75 5.64
CA GLY A 536 -16.47 3.81 5.53
C GLY A 536 -15.95 5.18 5.08
N ALA A 537 -14.72 5.26 4.57
CA ALA A 537 -14.20 6.43 3.85
C ALA A 537 -13.65 5.98 2.48
N PRO A 538 -14.12 6.55 1.34
CA PRO A 538 -13.72 6.13 0.00
C PRO A 538 -12.20 6.11 -0.20
N PRO A 539 -11.58 4.96 -0.53
CA PRO A 539 -10.18 4.90 -0.92
C PRO A 539 -9.98 5.58 -2.27
N ILE A 540 -8.77 6.08 -2.53
CA ILE A 540 -8.46 6.95 -3.67
C ILE A 540 -7.22 6.44 -4.39
N THR A 541 -7.37 6.07 -5.68
CA THR A 541 -6.26 5.63 -6.55
C THR A 541 -5.93 6.70 -7.58
N ASN A 542 -4.66 6.98 -7.82
CA ASN A 542 -4.21 7.93 -8.84
C ASN A 542 -3.25 7.26 -9.81
N MET A 543 -3.62 7.21 -11.10
CA MET A 543 -2.81 6.63 -12.17
C MET A 543 -2.17 7.74 -12.99
N TYR A 544 -0.85 7.72 -13.21
CA TYR A 544 -0.16 8.77 -13.96
C TYR A 544 0.16 8.39 -15.41
N LEU A 545 0.41 9.42 -16.23
CA LEU A 545 1.15 9.28 -17.47
C LEU A 545 2.65 9.09 -17.18
N TRP A 546 3.34 8.29 -17.98
CA TRP A 546 4.77 7.99 -17.84
C TRP A 546 5.54 8.58 -19.02
N GLN A 547 6.77 9.07 -18.78
CA GLN A 547 7.57 9.78 -19.78
C GLN A 547 9.07 9.84 -19.43
N PRO A 548 9.98 10.14 -20.38
CA PRO A 548 11.38 10.33 -20.03
C PRO A 548 11.59 11.55 -19.12
N ILE A 549 12.04 11.32 -17.88
CA ILE A 549 12.51 12.36 -16.95
C ILE A 549 14.05 12.33 -16.87
N ALA A 550 14.68 13.50 -16.76
CA ALA A 550 16.13 13.61 -16.72
C ALA A 550 16.68 13.27 -15.32
N GLY A 551 17.51 12.23 -15.23
CA GLY A 551 18.14 11.79 -13.97
C GLY A 551 17.41 10.66 -13.23
N THR A 552 16.35 10.10 -13.80
CA THR A 552 15.60 8.94 -13.29
C THR A 552 15.85 7.70 -14.15
N PHE A 553 15.08 6.62 -13.94
CA PHE A 553 14.89 5.61 -14.98
C PHE A 553 14.10 6.25 -16.15
N TYR A 554 14.57 6.06 -17.39
CA TYR A 554 14.10 6.82 -18.56
C TYR A 554 12.81 6.23 -19.16
N ALA A 555 11.70 6.31 -18.42
CA ALA A 555 10.43 5.69 -18.78
C ALA A 555 9.96 6.02 -20.22
N PRO A 556 9.30 5.09 -20.94
CA PRO A 556 8.64 5.37 -22.21
C PRO A 556 7.47 6.35 -22.07
N CYS A 557 7.14 7.05 -23.15
CA CYS A 557 5.87 7.79 -23.25
C CYS A 557 4.71 6.77 -23.31
N VAL A 558 4.09 6.45 -22.18
CA VAL A 558 2.95 5.53 -22.05
C VAL A 558 1.99 5.98 -20.93
N ASP A 559 0.84 5.32 -20.82
CA ASP A 559 -0.22 5.67 -19.87
C ASP A 559 -0.42 4.55 -18.84
N GLY A 560 -0.34 4.89 -17.55
CA GLY A 560 -0.43 3.95 -16.43
C GLY A 560 -1.82 3.33 -16.29
N ASP A 561 -2.88 4.00 -16.74
CA ASP A 561 -4.26 3.49 -16.73
C ASP A 561 -4.47 2.21 -17.57
N PHE A 562 -3.47 1.80 -18.35
CA PHE A 562 -3.48 0.56 -19.11
C PHE A 562 -2.58 -0.54 -18.54
N ASP A 563 -1.80 -0.30 -17.47
CA ASP A 563 -0.95 -1.31 -16.82
C ASP A 563 -1.63 -1.90 -15.57
N MET A 564 -2.27 -3.06 -15.74
CA MET A 564 -2.93 -3.77 -14.65
C MET A 564 -1.96 -4.22 -13.55
N SER A 565 -0.66 -4.37 -13.83
CA SER A 565 0.29 -4.70 -12.75
C SER A 565 0.46 -3.53 -11.78
N VAL A 566 0.34 -2.28 -12.26
CA VAL A 566 0.33 -1.08 -11.41
C VAL A 566 -1.04 -0.90 -10.75
N ILE A 567 -2.14 -0.97 -11.50
CA ILE A 567 -3.50 -0.79 -10.94
C ILE A 567 -3.79 -1.82 -9.83
N ALA A 568 -3.35 -3.07 -10.00
CA ALA A 568 -3.50 -4.12 -8.99
C ALA A 568 -2.55 -3.95 -7.80
N HIS A 569 -1.36 -3.34 -7.99
CA HIS A 569 -0.46 -2.96 -6.90
C HIS A 569 -1.13 -1.92 -5.99
N GLU A 570 -1.67 -0.85 -6.57
CA GLU A 570 -2.39 0.19 -5.84
C GLU A 570 -3.61 -0.36 -5.09
N TYR A 571 -4.41 -1.22 -5.74
CA TYR A 571 -5.52 -1.89 -5.08
C TYR A 571 -5.04 -2.82 -3.95
N GLY A 572 -3.81 -3.34 -4.04
CA GLY A 572 -3.19 -4.15 -3.00
C GLY A 572 -2.93 -3.39 -1.70
N HIS A 573 -2.54 -2.12 -1.77
CA HIS A 573 -2.41 -1.26 -0.57
C HIS A 573 -3.73 -1.15 0.20
N LEU A 574 -4.87 -1.02 -0.49
CA LEU A 574 -6.21 -0.96 0.11
C LEU A 574 -6.56 -2.25 0.86
N ILE A 575 -6.35 -3.41 0.23
CA ILE A 575 -6.58 -4.73 0.84
C ILE A 575 -5.72 -4.87 2.11
N GLU A 576 -4.41 -4.62 1.98
CA GLU A 576 -3.43 -4.88 3.04
C GLU A 576 -3.61 -3.94 4.24
N ASN A 577 -3.76 -2.63 4.01
CA ASN A 577 -3.94 -1.65 5.08
C ASN A 577 -5.21 -1.94 5.89
N ARG A 578 -6.35 -2.20 5.23
CA ARG A 578 -7.62 -2.43 5.93
C ARG A 578 -7.70 -3.79 6.62
N MET A 579 -7.17 -4.86 6.03
CA MET A 579 -7.18 -6.19 6.66
C MET A 579 -6.19 -6.29 7.83
N ILE A 580 -5.00 -5.69 7.75
CA ILE A 580 -4.04 -5.64 8.87
C ILE A 580 -4.48 -4.61 9.92
N GLY A 581 -4.92 -3.42 9.49
CA GLY A 581 -5.44 -2.34 10.34
C GLY A 581 -6.79 -2.63 11.00
N LYS A 582 -7.47 -3.73 10.63
CA LYS A 582 -8.78 -4.17 11.14
C LYS A 582 -9.86 -3.10 10.94
N GLY A 583 -9.96 -2.58 9.71
CA GLY A 583 -10.80 -1.45 9.31
C GLY A 583 -10.26 -0.07 9.72
N GLY A 584 -9.23 -0.02 10.58
CA GLY A 584 -8.42 1.17 10.86
C GLY A 584 -7.12 1.19 10.04
N ASN A 585 -6.16 1.97 10.50
CA ASN A 585 -4.85 2.12 9.86
C ASN A 585 -3.85 1.06 10.35
N ARG A 586 -2.97 0.61 9.45
CA ARG A 586 -1.71 -0.07 9.79
C ARG A 586 -0.62 0.94 10.17
N ALA A 587 0.45 0.51 10.83
CA ALA A 587 1.62 1.34 11.14
C ALA A 587 2.96 0.56 11.19
N GLY A 588 4.09 1.27 11.15
CA GLY A 588 5.44 0.71 11.26
C GLY A 588 6.14 0.45 9.92
N HIS A 589 7.48 0.42 9.93
CA HIS A 589 8.31 0.36 8.71
C HIS A 589 8.26 -1.00 7.99
N HIS A 590 8.54 -2.10 8.69
CA HIS A 590 8.42 -3.45 8.12
C HIS A 590 7.01 -3.71 7.59
N ALA A 591 5.98 -3.17 8.26
CA ALA A 591 4.60 -3.22 7.81
C ALA A 591 4.40 -2.42 6.51
N GLY A 592 5.01 -1.23 6.39
CA GLY A 592 5.08 -0.48 5.14
C GLY A 592 5.69 -1.30 4.01
N ALA A 593 6.86 -1.88 4.24
CA ALA A 593 7.56 -2.72 3.28
C ALA A 593 6.76 -3.97 2.86
N MET A 594 6.08 -4.62 3.81
CA MET A 594 5.15 -5.70 3.49
C MET A 594 3.91 -5.22 2.72
N GLY A 595 3.49 -3.97 2.86
CA GLY A 595 2.44 -3.34 2.05
C GLY A 595 2.83 -3.14 0.58
N GLU A 596 4.03 -2.62 0.32
CA GLU A 596 4.61 -2.51 -1.03
C GLU A 596 4.72 -3.89 -1.69
N SER A 597 5.30 -4.83 -0.96
CA SER A 597 5.42 -6.22 -1.39
C SER A 597 4.05 -6.87 -1.64
N SER A 598 3.06 -6.56 -0.81
CA SER A 598 1.70 -7.08 -0.98
C SER A 598 1.06 -6.56 -2.27
N GLY A 599 1.23 -5.29 -2.61
CA GLY A 599 0.83 -4.75 -3.90
C GLY A 599 1.40 -5.59 -5.07
N ASP A 600 2.71 -5.82 -5.08
CA ASP A 600 3.37 -6.61 -6.12
C ASP A 600 2.84 -8.04 -6.18
N LEU A 601 2.77 -8.73 -5.03
CA LEU A 601 2.37 -10.13 -4.92
C LEU A 601 0.90 -10.35 -5.31
N LEU A 602 0.01 -9.42 -4.95
CA LEU A 602 -1.40 -9.44 -5.33
C LEU A 602 -1.55 -9.23 -6.85
N ALA A 603 -0.82 -8.27 -7.41
CA ALA A 603 -0.84 -7.96 -8.84
C ALA A 603 -0.36 -9.13 -9.71
N VAL A 604 0.84 -9.67 -9.43
CA VAL A 604 1.39 -10.77 -10.26
C VAL A 604 0.58 -12.05 -10.11
N GLU A 605 0.03 -12.35 -8.93
CA GLU A 605 -0.77 -13.57 -8.74
C GLU A 605 -2.10 -13.50 -9.49
N TYR A 606 -2.84 -12.39 -9.40
CA TYR A 606 -4.02 -12.14 -10.22
C TYR A 606 -3.72 -12.34 -11.72
N LEU A 607 -2.63 -11.73 -12.21
CA LEU A 607 -2.23 -11.82 -13.61
C LEU A 607 -1.83 -13.25 -14.02
N ASN A 608 -1.27 -14.07 -13.11
CA ASN A 608 -0.86 -15.45 -13.36
C ASN A 608 -2.03 -16.46 -13.30
N GLU A 609 -2.98 -16.30 -12.38
CA GLU A 609 -4.10 -17.24 -12.20
C GLU A 609 -5.08 -17.20 -13.38
N TYR A 610 -5.50 -16.00 -13.79
CA TYR A 610 -6.19 -15.82 -15.06
C TYR A 610 -5.24 -15.95 -16.25
N GLY A 611 -3.94 -15.77 -15.99
CA GLY A 611 -2.83 -15.97 -16.92
C GLY A 611 -2.91 -15.06 -18.14
N PHE A 612 -3.07 -13.77 -17.85
CA PHE A 612 -3.00 -12.66 -18.80
C PHE A 612 -1.54 -12.28 -19.13
N VAL A 613 -0.58 -12.72 -18.31
CA VAL A 613 0.86 -12.63 -18.57
C VAL A 613 1.46 -13.99 -19.00
N PRO A 614 2.55 -14.00 -19.80
CA PRO A 614 3.14 -12.84 -20.47
C PRO A 614 2.37 -12.43 -21.73
N VAL A 615 2.28 -11.12 -21.98
CA VAL A 615 1.64 -10.49 -23.15
C VAL A 615 2.60 -10.41 -24.34
N SER A 616 3.85 -10.06 -24.08
CA SER A 616 4.89 -9.72 -25.08
C SER A 616 6.19 -10.51 -24.89
N GLY A 617 6.27 -11.40 -23.89
CA GLY A 617 7.47 -12.17 -23.54
C GLY A 617 8.26 -11.59 -22.36
N GLU A 618 7.67 -10.63 -21.66
CA GLU A 618 8.13 -10.11 -20.38
C GLU A 618 8.13 -11.17 -19.28
N ASN A 619 8.79 -10.85 -18.17
CA ASN A 619 8.75 -11.65 -16.96
C ASN A 619 7.35 -11.58 -16.31
N PRO A 620 6.60 -12.70 -16.18
CA PRO A 620 5.25 -12.70 -15.59
C PRO A 620 5.23 -12.44 -14.07
N PHE A 621 6.37 -12.10 -13.46
CA PHE A 621 6.51 -11.68 -12.07
C PHE A 621 7.20 -10.29 -11.92
N ALA A 622 7.26 -9.50 -12.99
CA ALA A 622 7.67 -8.10 -12.95
C ALA A 622 6.44 -7.18 -12.80
N VAL A 623 6.59 -6.06 -12.09
CA VAL A 623 5.55 -5.04 -11.88
C VAL A 623 5.98 -3.74 -12.55
N GLY A 624 5.07 -3.15 -13.33
CA GLY A 624 5.33 -1.96 -14.13
C GLY A 624 6.20 -2.21 -15.37
N GLY A 625 6.24 -3.44 -15.90
CA GLY A 625 7.06 -3.78 -17.06
C GLY A 625 6.68 -3.01 -18.34
N TYR A 626 5.38 -2.72 -18.53
CA TYR A 626 4.92 -1.86 -19.62
C TYR A 626 5.28 -0.39 -19.38
N VAL A 627 5.08 0.13 -18.15
CA VAL A 627 5.33 1.54 -17.85
C VAL A 627 6.80 1.95 -17.70
N THR A 628 7.71 1.03 -17.38
CA THR A 628 9.15 1.31 -17.23
C THR A 628 9.99 1.04 -18.47
N GLY A 629 9.57 0.08 -19.31
CA GLY A 629 10.41 -0.47 -20.39
C GLY A 629 11.42 -1.55 -19.96
N ASP A 630 11.47 -1.91 -18.68
CA ASP A 630 12.22 -3.08 -18.19
C ASP A 630 11.28 -4.29 -18.10
N GLY A 631 11.17 -5.05 -19.19
CA GLY A 631 10.34 -6.27 -19.24
C GLY A 631 10.86 -7.44 -18.39
N GLN A 632 11.85 -7.25 -17.52
CA GLN A 632 12.57 -8.31 -16.81
C GLN A 632 12.43 -8.21 -15.29
N ARG A 633 12.39 -7.00 -14.75
CA ARG A 633 12.14 -6.68 -13.33
C ARG A 633 11.18 -5.51 -13.12
N GLY A 634 10.85 -4.75 -14.17
CA GLY A 634 9.98 -3.58 -14.09
C GLY A 634 10.62 -2.48 -13.25
N ILE A 635 9.88 -1.96 -12.26
CA ILE A 635 10.33 -0.85 -11.41
C ILE A 635 11.21 -1.28 -10.21
N ARG A 636 11.31 -2.58 -9.91
CA ARG A 636 12.03 -3.10 -8.73
C ARG A 636 13.53 -3.31 -9.01
N ASN A 637 14.35 -3.40 -7.98
CA ASN A 637 15.79 -3.66 -8.14
C ASN A 637 16.05 -5.06 -8.72
N TYR A 638 15.29 -6.05 -8.26
CA TYR A 638 15.34 -7.45 -8.68
C TYR A 638 14.00 -7.90 -9.28
N GLY A 639 14.05 -8.85 -10.22
CA GLY A 639 12.83 -9.55 -10.66
C GLY A 639 12.45 -10.58 -9.61
N MET A 640 11.21 -10.55 -9.12
CA MET A 640 10.72 -11.37 -8.00
C MET A 640 10.98 -12.88 -8.12
N ASN A 641 11.15 -13.39 -9.35
CA ASN A 641 11.45 -14.79 -9.65
C ASN A 641 12.93 -15.10 -9.96
N PHE A 642 13.84 -14.15 -9.79
CA PHE A 642 15.26 -14.36 -10.04
C PHE A 642 15.84 -15.34 -9.00
N PRO A 643 16.73 -16.27 -9.39
CA PRO A 643 17.30 -17.24 -8.47
C PRO A 643 18.08 -16.57 -7.33
N ARG A 644 17.95 -17.13 -6.12
CA ARG A 644 18.58 -16.63 -4.89
C ARG A 644 20.12 -16.64 -4.90
N THR A 645 20.72 -17.42 -5.78
CA THR A 645 22.18 -17.59 -5.91
C THR A 645 22.60 -17.69 -7.37
N GLY A 646 23.81 -17.26 -7.72
CA GLY A 646 24.34 -17.36 -9.08
C GLY A 646 25.71 -16.67 -9.27
N PRO A 647 26.02 -16.19 -10.49
CA PRO A 647 27.26 -15.44 -10.71
C PRO A 647 27.26 -14.15 -9.90
N PHE A 648 28.32 -13.89 -9.14
CA PHE A 648 28.49 -12.61 -8.45
C PHE A 648 28.55 -11.42 -9.44
N PRO A 649 28.12 -10.21 -9.03
CA PRO A 649 28.24 -9.01 -9.85
C PRO A 649 29.68 -8.74 -10.32
N ALA A 650 29.82 -8.32 -11.57
CA ALA A 650 31.12 -7.97 -12.16
C ALA A 650 30.99 -6.73 -13.06
N PRO A 651 32.09 -5.99 -13.33
CA PRO A 651 32.06 -4.84 -14.24
C PRO A 651 31.43 -5.20 -15.60
N SER A 652 30.47 -4.37 -16.04
CA SER A 652 29.59 -4.59 -17.20
C SER A 652 28.79 -5.91 -17.25
N SER A 653 28.59 -6.59 -16.11
CA SER A 653 27.77 -7.80 -16.00
C SER A 653 26.88 -7.76 -14.75
N LEU A 654 25.60 -7.42 -14.95
CA LEU A 654 24.57 -7.51 -13.92
C LEU A 654 23.93 -8.93 -13.94
N PRO A 655 24.13 -9.76 -12.91
CA PRO A 655 23.51 -11.08 -12.83
C PRO A 655 22.01 -10.95 -12.55
N ARG A 656 21.21 -11.82 -13.16
CA ARG A 656 19.77 -11.96 -12.85
C ARG A 656 19.61 -12.90 -11.66
N THR A 657 19.94 -12.39 -10.49
CA THR A 657 19.92 -13.09 -9.20
C THR A 657 19.36 -12.16 -8.14
N ASP A 658 18.49 -12.66 -7.28
CA ASP A 658 17.91 -11.91 -6.16
C ASP A 658 18.52 -12.42 -4.83
N PRO A 659 19.56 -11.78 -4.31
CA PRO A 659 20.25 -12.21 -3.08
C PRO A 659 19.48 -11.86 -1.80
N LEU A 660 18.32 -11.19 -1.90
CA LEU A 660 17.70 -10.54 -0.74
C LEU A 660 17.19 -11.55 0.28
N ASN A 661 17.47 -11.27 1.54
CA ASN A 661 17.09 -12.06 2.69
C ASN A 661 16.91 -11.11 3.89
N PHE A 662 16.46 -11.63 5.04
CA PHE A 662 16.13 -10.80 6.21
C PHE A 662 17.28 -9.91 6.71
N SER A 663 18.55 -10.28 6.45
CA SER A 663 19.71 -9.44 6.81
C SER A 663 19.85 -8.13 6.03
N ASN A 664 19.04 -7.90 4.98
CA ASN A 664 19.21 -6.78 4.04
C ASN A 664 18.31 -5.56 4.34
N MET A 665 17.77 -5.40 5.56
CA MET A 665 16.93 -4.23 5.89
C MET A 665 17.68 -2.90 5.70
N GLY A 666 17.23 -2.07 4.77
CA GLY A 666 17.86 -0.82 4.37
C GLY A 666 19.01 -0.95 3.37
N TYR A 667 19.09 -2.05 2.59
CA TYR A 667 20.20 -2.29 1.66
C TYR A 667 20.35 -1.24 0.54
N ASP A 668 19.25 -0.65 0.07
CA ASP A 668 19.25 0.29 -1.07
C ASP A 668 20.00 1.60 -0.75
N LEU A 669 20.53 2.26 -1.78
CA LEU A 669 21.20 3.56 -1.71
C LEU A 669 20.48 4.60 -0.84
N THR A 670 19.14 4.60 -0.81
CA THR A 670 18.34 5.51 0.02
C THR A 670 18.30 5.18 1.52
N GLY A 671 18.73 3.98 1.94
CA GLY A 671 18.60 3.46 3.30
C GLY A 671 17.28 2.69 3.51
N PRO A 672 16.76 2.59 4.75
CA PRO A 672 15.46 1.97 5.02
C PRO A 672 14.34 2.66 4.22
N GLN A 673 13.78 1.94 3.26
CA GLN A 673 12.85 2.47 2.26
C GLN A 673 11.87 1.36 1.87
N VAL A 674 10.58 1.62 2.01
CA VAL A 674 9.55 0.56 2.02
C VAL A 674 9.48 -0.26 0.74
N HIS A 675 9.69 0.33 -0.44
CA HIS A 675 9.64 -0.40 -1.71
C HIS A 675 10.82 -1.35 -1.85
N ALA A 676 12.03 -0.87 -1.51
CA ALA A 676 13.25 -1.67 -1.56
C ALA A 676 13.22 -2.79 -0.50
N ASP A 677 12.90 -2.46 0.75
CA ASP A 677 12.76 -3.43 1.84
C ASP A 677 11.60 -4.42 1.58
N GLY A 678 10.61 -4.01 0.79
CA GLY A 678 9.52 -4.85 0.31
C GLY A 678 10.00 -5.96 -0.63
N GLU A 679 11.06 -5.75 -1.41
CA GLU A 679 11.62 -6.78 -2.29
C GLU A 679 12.06 -8.03 -1.50
N ILE A 680 12.55 -7.86 -0.26
CA ILE A 680 12.89 -8.96 0.67
C ILE A 680 11.67 -9.85 0.94
N TRP A 681 10.50 -9.24 1.17
CA TRP A 681 9.25 -9.96 1.42
C TRP A 681 8.67 -10.56 0.13
N SER A 682 8.83 -9.88 -1.01
CA SER A 682 8.39 -10.36 -2.33
C SER A 682 9.15 -11.60 -2.75
N ALA A 683 10.48 -11.60 -2.63
CA ALA A 683 11.33 -12.74 -2.94
C ALA A 683 11.04 -13.95 -2.02
N THR A 684 10.81 -13.69 -0.73
CA THR A 684 10.44 -14.72 0.26
C THR A 684 9.08 -15.35 -0.05
N ASN A 685 8.09 -14.53 -0.42
CA ASN A 685 6.77 -15.03 -0.82
C ASN A 685 6.80 -15.79 -2.15
N TYR A 686 7.65 -15.39 -3.09
CA TYR A 686 7.85 -16.14 -4.31
C TYR A 686 8.42 -17.54 -4.04
N ASP A 687 9.43 -17.67 -3.17
CA ASP A 687 9.98 -18.98 -2.80
C ASP A 687 8.93 -19.87 -2.08
N ILE A 688 8.11 -19.29 -1.19
CA ILE A 688 6.96 -19.97 -0.58
C ILE A 688 5.96 -20.45 -1.64
N ARG A 689 5.57 -19.55 -2.56
CA ARG A 689 4.66 -19.84 -3.68
C ARG A 689 5.17 -21.01 -4.51
N GLN A 690 6.46 -21.01 -4.88
CA GLN A 690 7.05 -22.09 -5.64
C GLN A 690 7.11 -23.41 -4.86
N ALA A 691 7.40 -23.38 -3.55
CA ALA A 691 7.37 -24.58 -2.72
C ALA A 691 5.97 -25.22 -2.67
N LEU A 692 4.90 -24.42 -2.55
CA LEU A 692 3.52 -24.94 -2.59
C LEU A 692 3.11 -25.40 -4.01
N VAL A 693 3.55 -24.70 -5.06
CA VAL A 693 3.34 -25.12 -6.46
C VAL A 693 4.04 -26.45 -6.77
N GLN A 694 5.23 -26.69 -6.24
CA GLN A 694 5.92 -27.98 -6.34
C GLN A 694 5.15 -29.09 -5.62
N LYS A 695 4.55 -28.79 -4.46
CA LYS A 695 3.78 -29.74 -3.63
C LYS A 695 2.41 -30.13 -4.21
N TYR A 696 1.67 -29.18 -4.76
CA TYR A 696 0.28 -29.38 -5.21
C TYR A 696 0.07 -29.25 -6.72
N SER A 697 1.14 -29.07 -7.49
CA SER A 697 1.15 -28.56 -8.87
C SER A 697 0.64 -27.12 -9.02
N GLY A 698 0.91 -26.54 -10.18
CA GLY A 698 0.29 -25.29 -10.67
C GLY A 698 -1.04 -25.50 -11.41
N GLY A 699 -1.62 -26.71 -11.37
CA GLY A 699 -2.89 -27.02 -12.04
C GLY A 699 -2.89 -26.79 -13.56
N ASP A 700 -4.10 -26.66 -14.13
CA ASP A 700 -4.32 -26.12 -15.47
C ASP A 700 -5.06 -24.76 -15.39
N ARG A 701 -5.15 -24.05 -16.53
CA ARG A 701 -5.79 -22.72 -16.58
C ARG A 701 -7.24 -22.74 -16.12
N ALA A 702 -8.01 -23.78 -16.46
CA ALA A 702 -9.42 -23.88 -16.07
C ALA A 702 -9.57 -24.03 -14.55
N THR A 703 -8.67 -24.79 -13.93
CA THR A 703 -8.60 -24.97 -12.48
C THR A 703 -8.19 -23.68 -11.78
N GLN A 704 -7.16 -22.98 -12.28
CA GLN A 704 -6.72 -21.70 -11.73
C GLN A 704 -7.84 -20.65 -11.76
N VAL A 705 -8.51 -20.48 -12.91
CA VAL A 705 -9.64 -19.55 -13.06
C VAL A 705 -10.81 -19.93 -12.14
N ALA A 706 -11.19 -21.21 -12.07
CA ALA A 706 -12.25 -21.66 -11.17
C ALA A 706 -11.91 -21.44 -9.67
N CYS A 707 -10.63 -21.55 -9.31
CA CYS A 707 -10.12 -21.23 -7.97
C CYS A 707 -10.09 -19.72 -7.68
N ALA A 708 -9.74 -18.91 -8.68
CA ALA A 708 -9.72 -17.46 -8.59
C ALA A 708 -11.13 -16.84 -8.44
N GLU A 709 -12.13 -17.46 -9.08
CA GLU A 709 -13.55 -17.08 -9.05
C GLU A 709 -14.33 -17.74 -7.90
N GLY A 710 -13.62 -18.31 -6.90
CA GLY A 710 -14.24 -18.92 -5.70
C GLY A 710 -15.10 -20.17 -5.95
N LYS A 711 -15.07 -20.74 -7.16
CA LYS A 711 -15.86 -21.92 -7.58
C LYS A 711 -15.30 -23.23 -7.01
N GLN A 712 -14.10 -23.20 -6.44
CA GLN A 712 -13.47 -24.31 -5.71
C GLN A 712 -12.98 -23.84 -4.33
N GLN A 713 -12.90 -24.76 -3.37
CA GLN A 713 -12.29 -24.46 -2.07
C GLN A 713 -10.77 -24.39 -2.21
N ALA A 714 -10.10 -23.46 -1.52
CA ALA A 714 -8.63 -23.37 -1.55
C ALA A 714 -7.91 -24.67 -1.16
N SER A 715 -8.56 -25.55 -0.37
CA SER A 715 -8.09 -26.90 -0.01
C SER A 715 -8.00 -27.88 -1.18
N GLN A 716 -8.65 -27.57 -2.31
CA GLN A 716 -8.68 -28.34 -3.56
C GLN A 716 -7.81 -27.69 -4.66
N CYS A 717 -7.45 -26.41 -4.50
CA CYS A 717 -6.78 -25.60 -5.52
C CYS A 717 -5.27 -25.88 -5.70
N PRO A 718 -4.65 -25.36 -6.78
CA PRO A 718 -3.20 -25.36 -6.99
C PRO A 718 -2.41 -24.65 -5.88
N GLY A 719 -1.09 -24.89 -5.84
CA GLY A 719 -0.22 -24.41 -4.76
C GLY A 719 -0.14 -22.89 -4.60
N ASN A 720 -0.20 -22.14 -5.70
CA ASN A 720 -0.17 -20.68 -5.71
C ASN A 720 -1.43 -20.07 -5.06
N ARG A 721 -2.64 -20.53 -5.43
CA ARG A 721 -3.89 -20.17 -4.74
C ARG A 721 -3.86 -20.52 -3.24
N ARG A 722 -3.20 -21.61 -2.83
CA ARG A 722 -3.02 -21.92 -1.40
C ARG A 722 -2.14 -20.91 -0.68
N TRP A 723 -1.04 -20.49 -1.30
CA TRP A 723 -0.15 -19.45 -0.76
C TRP A 723 -0.88 -18.10 -0.61
N ILE A 724 -1.50 -17.58 -1.67
CA ILE A 724 -2.18 -16.27 -1.60
C ILE A 724 -3.37 -16.31 -0.62
N GLN A 725 -4.03 -17.46 -0.46
CA GLN A 725 -5.07 -17.63 0.56
C GLN A 725 -4.49 -17.66 2.00
N ILE A 726 -3.30 -18.22 2.23
CA ILE A 726 -2.58 -18.12 3.52
C ILE A 726 -2.25 -16.66 3.83
N MET A 727 -1.81 -15.89 2.84
CA MET A 727 -1.48 -14.47 2.95
C MET A 727 -2.69 -13.63 3.39
N PHE A 728 -3.86 -13.80 2.76
CA PHE A 728 -5.10 -13.13 3.18
C PHE A 728 -5.58 -13.51 4.58
N ASP A 729 -5.49 -14.80 4.96
CA ASP A 729 -5.81 -15.23 6.32
C ASP A 729 -4.84 -14.64 7.34
N ALA A 730 -3.55 -14.59 7.02
CA ALA A 730 -2.51 -14.05 7.89
C ALA A 730 -2.73 -12.56 8.19
N TYR A 731 -3.20 -11.75 7.23
CA TYR A 731 -3.56 -10.34 7.50
C TYR A 731 -4.55 -10.18 8.65
N LEU A 732 -5.49 -11.12 8.81
CA LEU A 732 -6.47 -11.11 9.91
C LEU A 732 -5.84 -11.51 11.26
N LEU A 733 -4.73 -12.24 11.26
CA LEU A 733 -4.00 -12.69 12.46
C LEU A 733 -2.89 -11.72 12.90
N MET A 734 -2.30 -11.00 11.94
CA MET A 734 -1.26 -10.00 12.21
C MET A 734 -1.79 -8.88 13.13
N PRO A 735 -0.97 -8.39 14.08
CA PRO A 735 -1.26 -7.16 14.80
C PRO A 735 -1.26 -5.97 13.82
N THR A 736 -1.76 -4.79 14.25
CA THR A 736 -1.85 -3.59 13.39
C THR A 736 -0.50 -2.94 13.04
N ALA A 737 0.59 -3.39 13.66
CA ALA A 737 1.96 -2.98 13.36
C ALA A 737 2.92 -4.18 13.36
N PRO A 738 2.83 -5.07 12.35
CA PRO A 738 3.62 -6.31 12.32
C PRO A 738 5.05 -6.06 11.86
N SER A 739 6.02 -6.70 12.51
CA SER A 739 7.32 -6.97 11.89
C SER A 739 7.22 -8.19 10.96
N MET A 740 8.14 -8.33 10.01
CA MET A 740 8.14 -9.47 9.08
C MET A 740 8.20 -10.83 9.79
N LEU A 741 8.86 -10.92 10.96
CA LEU A 741 8.85 -12.13 11.80
C LEU A 741 7.47 -12.42 12.42
N GLN A 742 6.67 -11.40 12.71
CA GLN A 742 5.29 -11.58 13.20
C GLN A 742 4.34 -11.96 12.06
N ALA A 743 4.59 -11.45 10.84
CA ALA A 743 3.90 -11.87 9.62
C ALA A 743 4.21 -13.33 9.27
N ARG A 744 5.47 -13.76 9.37
CA ARG A 744 5.89 -15.17 9.26
C ARG A 744 5.11 -16.07 10.21
N ASP A 745 5.08 -15.71 11.50
CA ASP A 745 4.37 -16.50 12.52
C ASP A 745 2.85 -16.52 12.25
N ALA A 746 2.28 -15.46 11.66
CA ALA A 746 0.89 -15.41 11.21
C ALA A 746 0.62 -16.28 9.95
N TYR A 747 1.55 -16.40 9.00
CA TYR A 747 1.43 -17.32 7.86
C TYR A 747 1.39 -18.78 8.32
N LEU A 748 2.27 -19.15 9.26
CA LEU A 748 2.31 -20.49 9.85
C LEU A 748 0.99 -20.80 10.58
N ALA A 749 0.44 -19.85 11.34
CA ALA A 749 -0.86 -19.98 11.97
C ALA A 749 -2.03 -20.08 10.96
N ALA A 750 -2.00 -19.31 9.88
CA ALA A 750 -3.01 -19.36 8.81
C ALA A 750 -3.04 -20.74 8.11
N ASP A 751 -1.88 -21.32 7.78
CA ASP A 751 -1.81 -22.70 7.26
C ASP A 751 -2.33 -23.74 8.27
N ARG A 752 -2.05 -23.53 9.57
CA ARG A 752 -2.58 -24.39 10.65
C ARG A 752 -4.11 -24.33 10.72
N MET A 753 -4.70 -23.13 10.65
CA MET A 753 -6.15 -22.92 10.66
C MET A 753 -6.87 -23.40 9.39
N ARG A 754 -6.28 -23.21 8.21
CA ARG A 754 -6.95 -23.50 6.93
C ARG A 754 -6.67 -24.90 6.38
N PHE A 755 -5.43 -25.35 6.46
CA PHE A 755 -4.99 -26.62 5.87
C PHE A 755 -4.55 -27.64 6.94
N GLY A 756 -4.83 -27.37 8.22
CA GLY A 756 -4.48 -28.26 9.32
C GLY A 756 -2.99 -28.33 9.62
N GLY A 757 -2.18 -27.41 9.09
CA GLY A 757 -0.72 -27.42 9.22
C GLY A 757 -0.06 -28.26 8.14
N ALA A 758 -0.74 -28.51 7.02
CA ALA A 758 -0.23 -29.35 5.95
C ALA A 758 1.03 -28.79 5.28
N ASN A 759 1.31 -27.48 5.38
CA ASN A 759 2.40 -26.80 4.66
C ASN A 759 3.49 -26.21 5.56
N GLN A 760 3.48 -26.53 6.86
CA GLN A 760 4.46 -26.00 7.81
C GLN A 760 5.90 -26.25 7.36
N ALA A 761 6.20 -27.44 6.81
CA ALA A 761 7.54 -27.79 6.35
C ALA A 761 8.00 -26.92 5.17
N GLU A 762 7.14 -26.68 4.18
CA GLU A 762 7.47 -25.89 2.99
C GLU A 762 7.59 -24.40 3.33
N LEU A 763 6.68 -23.89 4.17
CA LEU A 763 6.74 -22.53 4.71
C LEU A 763 8.04 -22.31 5.48
N TRP A 764 8.33 -23.16 6.48
CA TRP A 764 9.53 -23.03 7.30
C TRP A 764 10.83 -23.17 6.51
N ASN A 765 10.89 -24.00 5.46
CA ASN A 765 12.08 -24.07 4.62
C ASN A 765 12.28 -22.80 3.78
N ALA A 766 11.22 -22.29 3.12
CA ALA A 766 11.33 -21.09 2.30
C ALA A 766 11.68 -19.85 3.13
N PHE A 767 11.07 -19.70 4.32
CA PHE A 767 11.45 -18.66 5.28
C PHE A 767 12.91 -18.80 5.73
N ALA A 768 13.35 -20.00 6.13
CA ALA A 768 14.73 -20.24 6.55
C ALA A 768 15.75 -19.95 5.43
N GLN A 769 15.47 -20.33 4.18
CA GLN A 769 16.35 -20.02 3.04
C GLN A 769 16.51 -18.51 2.76
N ARG A 770 15.62 -17.67 3.29
CA ARG A 770 15.62 -16.20 3.19
C ARG A 770 15.92 -15.51 4.54
N GLY A 771 16.55 -16.18 5.50
CA GLY A 771 17.02 -15.55 6.74
C GLY A 771 15.94 -15.38 7.82
N PHE A 772 14.73 -15.94 7.61
CA PHE A 772 13.59 -15.90 8.54
C PHE A 772 13.45 -17.21 9.35
N GLY A 773 14.56 -17.87 9.70
CA GLY A 773 14.63 -19.10 10.51
C GLY A 773 14.18 -18.95 11.96
N GLU A 774 14.11 -20.05 12.73
CA GLU A 774 13.55 -20.04 14.09
C GLU A 774 14.25 -19.05 15.06
N GLY A 775 15.57 -18.97 14.97
CA GLY A 775 16.43 -18.07 15.74
C GLY A 775 16.52 -16.64 15.21
N ALA A 776 15.79 -16.31 14.13
CA ALA A 776 15.77 -14.96 13.55
C ALA A 776 15.11 -13.99 14.52
N PHE A 777 15.75 -12.84 14.72
CA PHE A 777 15.40 -11.85 15.72
C PHE A 777 15.45 -10.45 15.13
N SER A 778 14.52 -9.59 15.55
CA SER A 778 14.57 -8.17 15.27
C SER A 778 13.93 -7.38 16.40
N SER A 779 14.58 -6.28 16.76
CA SER A 779 14.21 -5.31 17.78
C SER A 779 13.18 -4.28 17.31
N ASN A 780 12.76 -4.33 16.04
CA ASN A 780 11.92 -3.30 15.40
C ASN A 780 10.68 -2.94 16.22
N THR A 781 10.46 -1.64 16.42
CA THR A 781 9.28 -1.11 17.13
C THR A 781 8.38 -0.27 16.21
N LEU A 782 7.50 0.55 16.80
CA LEU A 782 6.75 1.61 16.09
C LEU A 782 7.55 2.92 15.95
N ALA A 783 8.62 3.09 16.72
CA ALA A 783 9.39 4.33 16.82
C ALA A 783 10.85 4.19 16.36
N ASP A 784 11.28 2.96 16.05
CA ASP A 784 12.64 2.62 15.66
C ASP A 784 12.60 1.46 14.66
N THR A 785 13.27 1.64 13.52
CA THR A 785 13.33 0.67 12.41
C THR A 785 14.62 -0.12 12.54
N ASP A 786 14.51 -1.42 12.70
CA ASP A 786 15.68 -2.29 12.84
C ASP A 786 16.34 -2.54 11.48
N SER A 787 17.42 -1.80 11.22
CA SER A 787 18.27 -1.97 10.04
C SER A 787 19.56 -2.77 10.31
N ASP A 788 19.62 -3.52 11.42
CA ASP A 788 20.65 -4.55 11.64
C ASP A 788 20.03 -5.82 12.28
N PRO A 789 18.95 -6.39 11.69
CA PRO A 789 18.24 -7.52 12.26
C PRO A 789 19.11 -8.78 12.20
N LYS A 790 18.97 -9.66 13.21
CA LYS A 790 19.69 -10.95 13.22
C LYS A 790 19.01 -11.93 12.25
N PRO A 791 19.62 -12.30 11.12
CA PRO A 791 19.09 -13.36 10.26
C PRO A 791 19.29 -14.72 10.92
N ASP A 792 18.49 -15.69 10.48
CA ASP A 792 18.72 -17.10 10.80
C ASP A 792 18.28 -17.99 9.63
N PHE A 793 19.01 -19.07 9.40
CA PHE A 793 18.77 -20.02 8.31
C PHE A 793 18.44 -21.44 8.83
N ALA A 794 18.28 -21.60 10.14
CA ALA A 794 17.78 -22.80 10.82
C ALA A 794 16.25 -22.98 10.68
N SER A 795 15.73 -24.17 10.98
CA SER A 795 14.32 -24.52 10.76
C SER A 795 13.83 -25.68 11.65
N PRO A 796 12.73 -25.51 12.43
CA PRO A 796 12.27 -26.49 13.42
C PRO A 796 11.75 -27.81 12.85
N LEU A 797 11.70 -27.94 11.52
CA LEU A 797 11.08 -29.06 10.79
C LEU A 797 12.03 -29.72 9.77
N HIS A 798 13.30 -29.30 9.68
CA HIS A 798 14.27 -29.82 8.71
C HIS A 798 15.61 -30.18 9.36
N GLU A 799 16.40 -31.00 8.68
CA GLU A 799 17.77 -31.33 9.11
C GLU A 799 18.76 -30.29 8.56
N GLU A 800 19.46 -29.61 9.47
CA GLU A 800 20.33 -28.48 9.17
C GLU A 800 21.80 -28.88 8.93
N ALA A 801 22.47 -28.11 8.06
CA ALA A 801 23.92 -28.05 8.01
C ALA A 801 24.45 -27.13 9.11
N THR A 802 25.33 -27.64 9.98
CA THR A 802 26.15 -26.81 10.87
C THR A 802 27.42 -26.39 10.12
N VAL A 803 27.58 -25.08 9.89
CA VAL A 803 28.74 -24.51 9.19
C VAL A 803 29.58 -23.69 10.17
N THR A 804 30.83 -24.09 10.37
CA THR A 804 31.84 -23.30 11.11
C THR A 804 32.77 -22.62 10.10
N PHE A 805 32.92 -21.30 10.18
CA PHE A 805 33.81 -20.50 9.37
C PHE A 805 35.17 -20.36 10.05
N GLU A 806 36.24 -20.55 9.30
CA GLU A 806 37.62 -20.27 9.71
C GLU A 806 38.24 -19.34 8.68
N ALA A 807 39.01 -18.33 9.10
CA ALA A 807 39.81 -17.50 8.20
C ALA A 807 41.27 -17.46 8.66
N GLU A 808 42.21 -17.61 7.72
CA GLU A 808 43.65 -17.57 7.98
C GLU A 808 44.41 -16.77 6.92
N ASP A 809 45.52 -16.16 7.32
CA ASP A 809 46.45 -15.49 6.41
C ASP A 809 47.25 -16.51 5.58
N ALA A 810 47.24 -16.33 4.26
CA ALA A 810 47.81 -17.23 3.27
C ALA A 810 49.35 -17.31 3.27
N VAL A 811 50.04 -16.48 4.06
CA VAL A 811 51.51 -16.42 4.12
C VAL A 811 52.05 -16.97 5.45
N THR A 812 51.31 -16.76 6.54
CA THR A 812 51.72 -17.05 7.92
C THR A 812 50.89 -18.14 8.60
N GLY A 813 49.68 -18.43 8.11
CA GLY A 813 48.74 -19.33 8.77
C GLY A 813 48.16 -18.79 10.09
N ALA A 814 48.26 -17.48 10.33
CA ALA A 814 47.67 -16.84 11.50
C ALA A 814 46.14 -16.69 11.31
N PRO A 815 45.31 -16.90 12.36
CA PRO A 815 43.88 -16.64 12.29
C PRO A 815 43.57 -15.16 11.96
N VAL A 816 42.52 -14.94 11.17
CA VAL A 816 42.09 -13.62 10.71
C VAL A 816 40.66 -13.34 11.18
N PRO A 817 40.42 -12.22 11.89
CA PRO A 817 39.07 -11.66 12.13
C PRO A 817 38.33 -11.34 10.83
N ALA A 818 37.19 -11.99 10.61
CA ALA A 818 36.39 -11.90 9.41
C ALA A 818 34.89 -12.03 9.71
N ARG A 819 34.09 -11.01 9.34
CA ARG A 819 32.62 -11.09 9.36
C ARG A 819 32.14 -11.78 8.09
N VAL A 820 31.12 -12.62 8.20
CA VAL A 820 30.53 -13.39 7.09
C VAL A 820 29.05 -13.04 6.95
N PHE A 821 28.61 -12.79 5.71
CA PHE A 821 27.29 -12.32 5.31
C PHE A 821 26.72 -13.25 4.23
N VAL A 822 25.39 -13.42 4.21
CA VAL A 822 24.70 -14.18 3.14
C VAL A 822 24.22 -13.22 2.07
N GLY A 823 24.42 -13.58 0.80
CA GLY A 823 24.11 -12.75 -0.37
C GLY A 823 25.35 -12.39 -1.18
N THR A 824 25.28 -11.27 -1.90
CA THR A 824 26.33 -10.84 -2.85
C THR A 824 27.01 -9.51 -2.50
N PHE A 825 26.60 -8.84 -1.42
CA PHE A 825 27.17 -7.59 -0.89
C PHE A 825 27.19 -7.63 0.65
N GLU A 826 28.04 -6.81 1.29
CA GLU A 826 28.07 -6.66 2.77
C GLU A 826 27.61 -5.29 3.27
N ALA A 827 27.58 -4.27 2.39
CA ALA A 827 27.07 -2.95 2.73
C ALA A 827 25.61 -3.00 3.18
N ARG A 828 25.30 -2.40 4.35
CA ARG A 828 23.96 -2.35 4.97
C ARG A 828 23.30 -3.75 4.99
N THR A 829 24.08 -4.72 5.43
CA THR A 829 23.67 -6.12 5.56
C THR A 829 24.17 -6.68 6.87
N SER A 830 23.30 -7.35 7.63
CA SER A 830 23.67 -8.00 8.88
C SER A 830 24.46 -9.28 8.63
N PRO A 831 25.55 -9.55 9.38
CA PRO A 831 26.32 -10.78 9.26
C PRO A 831 25.53 -11.98 9.82
N VAL A 832 25.90 -13.18 9.36
CA VAL A 832 25.43 -14.46 9.91
C VAL A 832 26.43 -15.10 10.88
N ALA A 833 27.72 -14.74 10.77
CA ALA A 833 28.81 -15.25 11.60
C ALA A 833 29.99 -14.28 11.68
N ASP A 834 30.86 -14.46 12.68
CA ASP A 834 32.12 -13.73 12.86
C ASP A 834 33.22 -14.69 13.34
N THR A 835 34.44 -14.58 12.81
CA THR A 835 35.58 -15.42 13.22
C THR A 835 36.44 -14.80 14.32
N ASP A 836 36.14 -13.59 14.81
CA ASP A 836 36.88 -12.97 15.91
C ASP A 836 36.40 -13.46 17.30
N PRO A 837 37.21 -14.23 18.06
CA PRO A 837 36.84 -14.67 19.42
C PRO A 837 36.84 -13.54 20.46
N ALA A 838 37.25 -12.32 20.10
CA ALA A 838 37.14 -11.12 20.94
C ALA A 838 35.87 -10.31 20.69
N THR A 839 35.10 -10.60 19.63
CA THR A 839 33.80 -9.94 19.42
C THR A 839 32.91 -10.21 20.63
N SER A 840 32.29 -9.12 21.11
CA SER A 840 31.49 -9.08 22.32
C SER A 840 30.11 -8.56 21.97
N ALA A 841 29.06 -9.18 22.51
CA ALA A 841 27.68 -8.76 22.28
C ALA A 841 27.50 -7.24 22.52
N PRO A 842 27.01 -6.48 21.52
CA PRO A 842 27.01 -5.01 21.57
C PRO A 842 26.05 -4.42 22.62
N ALA A 843 25.07 -5.20 23.07
CA ALA A 843 24.13 -4.85 24.13
C ALA A 843 23.73 -6.09 24.96
N PRO A 844 23.26 -5.93 26.22
CA PRO A 844 22.74 -7.05 27.00
C PRO A 844 21.51 -7.67 26.33
N GLY A 845 21.62 -8.92 25.89
CA GLY A 845 20.57 -9.64 25.16
C GLY A 845 20.74 -9.68 23.64
N ALA A 846 21.72 -8.96 23.08
CA ALA A 846 22.24 -9.29 21.76
C ALA A 846 23.05 -10.59 21.85
N ASP A 847 22.92 -11.48 20.87
CA ASP A 847 23.80 -12.64 20.75
C ASP A 847 25.20 -12.19 20.33
N ASN A 848 26.23 -12.93 20.75
CA ASN A 848 27.51 -12.87 20.06
C ASN A 848 27.39 -13.64 18.74
N LEU A 849 28.02 -13.14 17.68
CA LEU A 849 28.16 -13.90 16.46
C LEU A 849 29.20 -15.00 16.70
N ASP A 850 28.77 -16.25 16.73
CA ASP A 850 29.68 -17.40 16.72
C ASP A 850 30.34 -17.47 15.32
N ALA A 851 31.48 -18.14 15.23
CA ALA A 851 32.03 -18.59 13.95
C ALA A 851 31.16 -19.70 13.32
N THR A 852 30.16 -20.20 14.04
CA THR A 852 29.26 -21.29 13.64
C THR A 852 27.83 -20.81 13.42
N ALA A 853 27.26 -21.12 12.25
CA ALA A 853 25.86 -20.86 11.92
C ALA A 853 25.17 -22.13 11.36
N ALA A 854 23.85 -22.17 11.44
CA ALA A 854 23.02 -23.28 10.97
C ALA A 854 22.19 -22.89 9.74
N PHE A 855 22.06 -23.82 8.79
CA PHE A 855 21.38 -23.59 7.50
C PHE A 855 20.56 -24.82 7.09
N VAL A 856 19.32 -24.63 6.65
CA VAL A 856 18.61 -25.66 5.88
C VAL A 856 19.34 -26.01 4.58
N ALA A 857 19.10 -27.20 4.05
CA ALA A 857 19.79 -27.68 2.85
C ALA A 857 19.55 -26.78 1.63
N GLY A 858 20.62 -26.49 0.88
CA GLY A 858 20.55 -25.60 -0.29
C GLY A 858 21.91 -25.07 -0.74
N THR A 859 21.89 -24.20 -1.75
CA THR A 859 23.04 -23.37 -2.14
C THR A 859 22.90 -21.99 -1.52
N TYR A 860 24.03 -21.42 -1.09
CA TYR A 860 24.13 -20.09 -0.52
C TYR A 860 25.35 -19.38 -1.10
N ASP A 861 25.17 -18.13 -1.54
CA ASP A 861 26.26 -17.21 -1.83
C ASP A 861 26.59 -16.42 -0.57
N PHE A 862 27.88 -16.17 -0.37
CA PHE A 862 28.42 -15.47 0.80
C PHE A 862 29.37 -14.35 0.38
N VAL A 863 29.35 -13.28 1.17
CA VAL A 863 30.44 -12.29 1.24
C VAL A 863 31.13 -12.46 2.58
N GLY A 864 32.46 -12.38 2.60
CA GLY A 864 33.22 -12.18 3.82
C GLY A 864 34.06 -10.91 3.74
N ARG A 865 34.30 -10.28 4.90
CA ARG A 865 35.05 -9.02 5.00
C ARG A 865 36.04 -9.10 6.16
N ALA A 866 37.32 -8.85 5.87
CA ALA A 866 38.40 -8.90 6.85
C ALA A 866 39.36 -7.71 6.72
N ALA A 867 39.67 -7.07 7.85
CA ALA A 867 40.51 -5.88 7.90
C ALA A 867 41.98 -6.21 7.54
N GLY A 868 42.52 -5.56 6.51
CA GLY A 868 43.82 -5.89 5.92
C GLY A 868 43.77 -6.96 4.82
N TYR A 869 42.59 -7.49 4.47
CA TYR A 869 42.40 -8.57 3.48
C TYR A 869 41.29 -8.29 2.45
N GLY A 870 40.50 -7.23 2.64
CA GLY A 870 39.44 -6.82 1.72
C GLY A 870 38.12 -7.57 1.92
N HIS A 871 37.25 -7.44 0.91
CA HIS A 871 36.07 -8.29 0.76
C HIS A 871 36.41 -9.51 -0.13
N PHE A 872 35.69 -10.61 0.07
CA PHE A 872 35.80 -11.81 -0.76
C PHE A 872 34.42 -12.49 -0.89
N ARG A 873 34.23 -13.23 -1.98
CA ARG A 873 32.94 -13.79 -2.40
C ARG A 873 33.08 -15.29 -2.67
N PHE A 874 32.17 -16.10 -2.14
CA PHE A 874 32.20 -17.57 -2.33
C PHE A 874 30.80 -18.19 -2.29
N THR A 875 30.61 -19.29 -3.01
CA THR A 875 29.35 -20.04 -3.05
C THR A 875 29.53 -21.38 -2.34
N GLN A 876 28.58 -21.77 -1.49
CA GLN A 876 28.60 -23.07 -0.82
C GLN A 876 27.26 -23.80 -0.96
N ALA A 877 27.31 -25.03 -1.49
CA ALA A 877 26.25 -26.01 -1.35
C ALA A 877 26.35 -26.70 0.02
N LEU A 878 25.22 -26.84 0.71
CA LEU A 878 25.08 -27.40 2.05
C LEU A 878 24.04 -28.54 2.03
N ALA A 879 24.41 -29.69 2.58
CA ALA A 879 23.52 -30.84 2.68
C ALA A 879 22.84 -30.92 4.06
N ALA A 880 21.66 -31.55 4.11
CA ALA A 880 20.97 -31.85 5.35
C ALA A 880 21.86 -32.63 6.33
N ALA A 881 21.83 -32.27 7.61
CA ALA A 881 22.67 -32.81 8.68
C ALA A 881 24.20 -32.72 8.46
N GLU A 882 24.68 -31.92 7.50
CA GLU A 882 26.11 -31.74 7.25
C GLU A 882 26.81 -31.02 8.41
N ARG A 883 28.04 -31.43 8.76
CA ARG A 883 28.95 -30.63 9.59
C ARG A 883 30.14 -30.20 8.75
N LYS A 884 30.27 -28.90 8.49
CA LYS A 884 31.21 -28.35 7.52
C LYS A 884 32.08 -27.26 8.13
N THR A 885 33.39 -27.38 7.96
CA THR A 885 34.32 -26.26 8.18
C THR A 885 34.57 -25.58 6.83
N VAL A 886 34.21 -24.29 6.71
CA VAL A 886 34.52 -23.46 5.56
C VAL A 886 35.77 -22.66 5.89
N LYS A 887 36.93 -23.11 5.39
CA LYS A 887 38.22 -22.48 5.65
C LYS A 887 38.62 -21.51 4.54
N LEU A 888 38.79 -20.25 4.90
CA LEU A 888 39.04 -19.10 4.04
C LEU A 888 40.52 -18.72 4.12
N VAL A 889 41.27 -18.92 3.03
CA VAL A 889 42.72 -18.67 2.98
C VAL A 889 42.96 -17.32 2.29
N LEU A 890 43.13 -16.27 3.09
CA LEU A 890 43.07 -14.87 2.68
C LEU A 890 44.47 -14.30 2.41
N ARG A 891 44.65 -13.55 1.34
CA ARG A 891 45.91 -12.83 1.05
C ARG A 891 45.81 -11.39 1.55
N PRO A 892 46.86 -10.81 2.17
CA PRO A 892 46.86 -9.42 2.56
C PRO A 892 46.53 -8.48 1.39
N ASN A 893 45.57 -7.60 1.59
CA ASN A 893 45.17 -6.60 0.62
C ASN A 893 46.18 -5.45 0.64
N VAL A 894 47.14 -5.43 -0.30
CA VAL A 894 48.12 -4.35 -0.40
C VAL A 894 47.52 -2.97 -0.73
N ALA A 895 46.22 -2.88 -1.06
CA ALA A 895 45.50 -1.60 -1.16
C ALA A 895 44.81 -1.19 0.16
N SER A 896 44.90 -1.96 1.24
CA SER A 896 44.29 -1.64 2.53
C SER A 896 45.11 -0.64 3.36
N ALA A 897 44.43 0.33 3.97
CA ALA A 897 44.99 1.21 4.99
C ALA A 897 45.53 0.43 6.21
N VAL A 898 44.94 -0.73 6.53
CA VAL A 898 45.38 -1.61 7.63
C VAL A 898 46.72 -2.28 7.29
N SER A 899 46.94 -2.60 6.01
CA SER A 899 48.25 -3.04 5.50
C SER A 899 49.25 -1.90 5.34
N GLY A 900 48.80 -0.64 5.39
CA GLY A 900 49.64 0.56 5.28
C GLY A 900 49.55 1.31 3.94
N ALA A 901 48.54 1.04 3.11
CA ALA A 901 48.27 1.81 1.90
C ALA A 901 47.80 3.24 2.20
N ALA A 902 47.96 4.16 1.24
CA ALA A 902 47.55 5.55 1.37
C ALA A 902 46.90 6.08 0.08
N ALA A 903 45.71 6.68 0.21
CA ALA A 903 44.98 7.26 -0.91
C ALA A 903 45.04 8.80 -0.91
N SER A 904 45.23 9.40 -2.08
CA SER A 904 45.37 10.86 -2.26
C SER A 904 44.94 11.31 -3.66
N GLY A 905 44.81 12.62 -3.90
CA GLY A 905 44.44 13.19 -5.20
C GLY A 905 43.20 14.08 -5.13
N ASP A 906 42.42 14.09 -6.20
CA ASP A 906 41.13 14.79 -6.26
C ASP A 906 40.12 14.27 -5.23
N GLY A 907 39.08 15.07 -4.95
CA GLY A 907 37.95 14.67 -4.12
C GLY A 907 38.23 14.72 -2.62
N VAL A 908 37.44 13.96 -1.88
CA VAL A 908 37.46 13.84 -0.42
C VAL A 908 37.18 12.38 -0.01
N ARG A 909 37.28 12.09 1.30
CA ARG A 909 37.01 10.77 1.89
C ARG A 909 37.94 9.66 1.35
N HIS A 910 39.19 9.99 0.96
CA HIS A 910 40.17 9.04 0.40
C HIS A 910 40.39 7.76 1.23
N GLY A 911 40.30 7.83 2.57
CA GLY A 911 40.38 6.63 3.42
C GLY A 911 39.27 5.60 3.16
N GLN A 912 38.10 6.04 2.70
CA GLN A 912 36.95 5.22 2.30
C GLN A 912 37.09 4.58 0.91
N LEU A 913 38.31 4.61 0.35
CA LEU A 913 38.69 3.83 -0.85
C LEU A 913 39.53 2.60 -0.46
N ILE A 914 39.97 2.51 0.80
CA ILE A 914 41.04 1.63 1.27
C ILE A 914 40.78 1.06 2.69
N ASP A 915 39.54 1.08 3.16
CA ASP A 915 39.10 0.61 4.49
C ASP A 915 38.47 -0.81 4.48
N ASP A 916 38.68 -1.55 3.39
CA ASP A 916 38.22 -2.94 3.20
C ASP A 916 36.70 -3.14 3.33
N THR A 917 35.86 -2.18 2.93
CA THR A 917 34.38 -2.33 2.96
C THR A 917 33.73 -1.77 1.69
N GLU A 918 32.54 -2.28 1.36
CA GLU A 918 31.65 -1.76 0.32
C GLU A 918 30.66 -0.69 0.88
N ALA A 919 30.65 -0.48 2.20
CA ALA A 919 29.72 0.43 2.89
C ALA A 919 30.15 1.91 2.88
N THR A 920 31.35 2.22 2.39
CA THR A 920 31.93 3.57 2.34
C THR A 920 32.42 3.88 0.91
N ASN A 921 32.70 5.16 0.59
CA ASN A 921 33.24 5.51 -0.73
C ASN A 921 34.00 6.86 -0.75
N TRP A 922 34.96 6.98 -1.67
CA TRP A 922 35.54 8.26 -2.09
C TRP A 922 34.49 9.13 -2.82
N GLU A 923 34.62 10.46 -2.71
CA GLU A 923 33.67 11.39 -3.30
C GLU A 923 34.37 12.52 -4.08
N ARG A 924 33.82 12.86 -5.25
CA ARG A 924 34.19 14.05 -6.01
C ARG A 924 32.95 14.82 -6.46
N THR A 925 32.74 15.99 -5.85
CA THR A 925 31.67 16.93 -6.17
C THR A 925 32.23 18.27 -6.70
N GLY A 926 31.39 19.08 -7.35
CA GLY A 926 31.67 20.47 -7.72
C GLY A 926 32.61 20.73 -8.91
N ALA A 927 33.02 19.70 -9.67
CA ALA A 927 33.86 19.87 -10.86
C ALA A 927 33.05 20.31 -12.10
N VAL A 928 33.61 21.23 -12.89
CA VAL A 928 32.97 21.85 -14.06
C VAL A 928 33.80 21.55 -15.32
N PRO A 929 33.20 21.09 -16.44
CA PRO A 929 31.76 20.90 -16.68
C PRO A 929 31.16 19.67 -15.98
N ASN A 930 32.00 18.72 -15.56
CA ASN A 930 31.63 17.54 -14.77
C ASN A 930 32.89 16.98 -14.08
N VAL A 931 32.79 15.80 -13.46
CA VAL A 931 33.89 15.14 -12.72
C VAL A 931 34.91 14.41 -13.60
N ALA A 932 34.75 14.41 -14.94
CA ALA A 932 35.62 13.64 -15.84
C ALA A 932 37.08 14.14 -15.76
N GLY A 933 38.02 13.20 -15.73
CA GLY A 933 39.46 13.50 -15.58
C GLY A 933 39.91 13.75 -14.13
N SER A 934 39.01 13.67 -13.14
CA SER A 934 39.41 13.62 -11.72
C SER A 934 40.22 12.34 -11.45
N THR A 935 41.26 12.44 -10.64
CA THR A 935 42.19 11.33 -10.36
C THR A 935 42.38 11.08 -8.88
N VAL A 936 42.36 9.81 -8.49
CA VAL A 936 42.78 9.33 -7.17
C VAL A 936 43.95 8.37 -7.35
N VAL A 937 44.96 8.51 -6.49
CA VAL A 937 46.17 7.69 -6.46
C VAL A 937 46.16 6.92 -5.15
N VAL A 938 46.15 5.59 -5.24
CA VAL A 938 46.36 4.68 -4.11
C VAL A 938 47.82 4.21 -4.16
N ASP A 939 48.61 4.66 -3.20
CA ASP A 939 49.94 4.13 -2.92
C ASP A 939 49.79 2.82 -2.12
N LEU A 940 50.41 1.75 -2.59
CA LEU A 940 50.18 0.40 -2.07
C LEU A 940 51.13 0.08 -0.90
N ALA A 941 50.67 -0.78 0.00
CA ALA A 941 51.45 -1.25 1.12
C ALA A 941 52.71 -2.03 0.67
N GLY A 942 53.88 -1.53 1.08
CA GLY A 942 55.16 -2.24 0.98
C GLY A 942 56.04 -1.83 -0.21
N GLY A 943 57.26 -2.38 -0.22
CA GLY A 943 58.28 -2.07 -1.23
C GLY A 943 58.12 -2.87 -2.52
N SER A 944 59.26 -3.20 -3.15
CA SER A 944 59.31 -3.87 -4.46
C SER A 944 58.55 -5.20 -4.47
N GLN A 945 57.38 -5.18 -5.10
CA GLN A 945 56.57 -6.37 -5.41
C GLN A 945 57.36 -7.28 -6.36
N VAL A 946 57.45 -8.58 -6.05
CA VAL A 946 58.03 -9.61 -6.92
C VAL A 946 56.91 -10.57 -7.29
N PHE A 947 56.56 -10.59 -8.58
CA PHE A 947 55.50 -11.42 -9.17
C PHE A 947 55.99 -12.86 -9.44
#